data_AF-A0A672LF03-F1
#
_entry.id   AF-A0A672LF03-F1
#
_cell.length_a   1.000
_cell.length_b   1.000
_cell.length_c   1.000
_cell.angle_alpha   90.00
_cell.angle_beta   90.00
_cell.angle_gamma   90.00
#
_symmetry.space_group_name_H-M   'P 1'
#
loop_
_entity.id
_entity.type
_entity.pdbx_description
1 polymer ?
#
loop_
_entity_poly.entity_id
_entity_poly.type
_entity_poly.pdbx_seq_one_letter_code
_entity_poly.pdbx_strand_id
1 'polypeptide(L)'
;MHCFTIYFSVLGLCECFNIDVKRPRIFSGPEDALFGFSVLQHENNGEKSILVGAPWDGPQNNRKGDIYKCIVGDEINSNCSKVNLGIGSTLCTGICASVTNDMEPKDVIAPTAQRCTTYMDIVIVLDGSNSIYPWYEVQNFLSNILSKFHISPEQMQVGVLQYGEISVHEWSLRDYQTTQDVVEAAKNISRQEGRETRTAYAIQMACTEAFSPDRGAREGATKVMIVVTDGESHDGEDLPDSLAECEKRNITRYAIAVLGHYIRRQQDPETFINEIKYIASDPDEKYFFNVTDEAALNDIVDALGDRIFSLEGTLGYNESAFLMEMSQIGFSTHILDDGILFGMVGAYDWEGGVLKESKKGQLKPSREAFEKEFPLELKNHAAYLGYTVSSVIVGDWRRLYVAGAPRFKHKGKVILFDLTPEGDVIITQALNGEQIGSYFGSEVCVVDVDQDGITDILLIAAPMFLGAGNKETGKVYVYYSFYHAKQHILLDLNLKSQDARFGYAMAVAPDLNHDGYADLLVGAPLEDDHQGALYIYHGDEYYIIPQYKQRIPGSSLSAGLQYFGRSLSALMDLDGDELLDLAVGAQGTAVLLKSRSIVQINVSLSFQPHSINVIQKNCHRAGRDSACLNATVCFLALSRSPGSYGTYFGKVSCNQKCSSLSDYIRPISFTLRFKINDTESGPVLDEGWPTTFKKSIPFFKDCGEDDVCVTDLVLQAHMDISGTRQQPYVIRSPRRRLAVEVQLQNRLENAYNTSLTLHYSKNLHFSSLSIRVPTQSLL
;
A
#
# COMPACT_ATOMS: atom_id res chain seq x y z
N MET A 1 -4.30 -8.98 62.02
CA MET A 1 -3.98 -9.89 60.89
C MET A 1 -2.79 -9.31 60.15
N HIS A 2 -1.61 -9.90 60.31
CA HIS A 2 -0.47 -9.61 59.46
C HIS A 2 -0.79 -10.16 58.06
N CYS A 3 -1.29 -9.27 57.19
CA CYS A 3 -1.36 -9.51 55.77
C CYS A 3 0.09 -9.60 55.28
N PHE A 4 0.59 -10.81 55.02
CA PHE A 4 1.79 -10.98 54.21
C PHE A 4 1.41 -10.63 52.76
N THR A 5 1.42 -9.34 52.47
CA THR A 5 1.41 -8.84 51.09
C THR A 5 2.88 -8.74 50.68
N ILE A 6 3.39 -9.76 50.01
CA ILE A 6 4.68 -9.66 49.33
C ILE A 6 4.46 -8.80 48.08
N TYR A 7 4.99 -7.58 48.13
CA TYR A 7 5.16 -6.69 46.99
C TYR A 7 6.55 -6.91 46.39
N PHE A 8 6.61 -7.37 45.15
CA PHE A 8 7.65 -7.19 44.13
C PHE A 8 7.04 -7.86 42.87
N SER A 9 7.00 -7.29 41.67
CA SER A 9 7.61 -6.11 41.07
C SER A 9 6.70 -5.72 39.90
N VAL A 10 6.66 -4.43 39.57
CA VAL A 10 6.14 -3.94 38.29
C VAL A 10 7.01 -4.54 37.18
N LEU A 11 6.53 -5.61 36.55
CA LEU A 11 6.96 -6.05 35.23
C LEU A 11 5.68 -6.04 34.40
N GLY A 12 5.72 -5.30 33.29
CA GLY A 12 4.55 -4.96 32.49
C GLY A 12 3.66 -6.17 32.23
N LEU A 13 2.35 -5.93 32.25
CA LEU A 13 1.39 -6.76 31.54
C LEU A 13 1.91 -6.84 30.10
N CYS A 14 2.56 -7.94 29.73
CA CYS A 14 2.88 -8.18 28.34
C CYS A 14 1.55 -8.48 27.65
N GLU A 15 0.97 -7.48 27.00
CA GLU A 15 0.05 -7.71 25.90
C GLU A 15 0.89 -8.25 24.74
N CYS A 16 1.16 -9.55 24.84
CA CYS A 16 1.88 -10.37 23.90
C CYS A 16 0.79 -11.15 23.12
N PHE A 17 0.13 -10.55 22.13
CA PHE A 17 -0.83 -11.33 21.32
C PHE A 17 -0.11 -12.42 20.49
N ASN A 18 -0.87 -13.37 19.92
CA ASN A 18 -0.46 -14.76 19.68
C ASN A 18 0.65 -15.00 18.65
N ILE A 19 1.26 -13.97 18.06
CA ILE A 19 2.34 -14.15 17.10
C ILE A 19 3.67 -14.41 17.82
N ASP A 20 4.36 -15.48 17.42
CA ASP A 20 5.66 -15.88 17.93
C ASP A 20 6.79 -14.99 17.38
N VAL A 21 7.16 -14.01 18.19
CA VAL A 21 8.30 -13.12 17.91
C VAL A 21 9.65 -13.69 18.35
N LYS A 22 9.67 -14.84 19.06
CA LYS A 22 10.91 -15.42 19.63
C LYS A 22 11.61 -16.37 18.68
N ARG A 23 10.87 -17.02 17.79
CA ARG A 23 11.41 -17.92 16.76
C ARG A 23 10.97 -17.50 15.36
N PRO A 24 11.33 -16.29 14.90
CA PRO A 24 11.07 -15.91 13.52
C PRO A 24 11.91 -16.78 12.58
N ARG A 25 11.34 -17.12 11.41
CA ARG A 25 12.12 -17.69 10.32
C ARG A 25 12.46 -16.58 9.33
N ILE A 26 13.76 -16.35 9.12
CA ILE A 26 14.25 -15.23 8.30
C ILE A 26 14.91 -15.78 7.05
N PHE A 27 14.36 -15.40 5.91
CA PHE A 27 14.89 -15.68 4.59
C PHE A 27 15.71 -14.48 4.14
N SER A 28 16.98 -14.70 3.76
CA SER A 28 17.87 -13.63 3.30
C SER A 28 18.06 -13.70 1.79
N GLY A 29 18.14 -12.53 1.15
CA GLY A 29 18.42 -12.38 -0.27
C GLY A 29 19.30 -11.16 -0.55
N PRO A 30 19.60 -10.85 -1.82
CA PRO A 30 20.47 -9.74 -2.18
C PRO A 30 19.84 -8.39 -1.82
N GLU A 31 20.51 -7.64 -0.94
CA GLU A 31 20.02 -6.34 -0.47
C GLU A 31 19.99 -5.30 -1.59
N ASP A 32 21.01 -5.30 -2.46
CA ASP A 32 21.11 -4.39 -3.60
C ASP A 32 20.06 -4.67 -4.68
N ALA A 33 19.45 -5.86 -4.67
CA ALA A 33 18.32 -6.22 -5.52
C ALA A 33 16.96 -5.76 -4.95
N LEU A 34 16.96 -5.14 -3.76
CA LEU A 34 15.77 -4.81 -2.98
C LEU A 34 14.90 -6.04 -2.67
N PHE A 35 15.54 -7.18 -2.41
CA PHE A 35 14.84 -8.39 -1.95
C PHE A 35 13.97 -8.09 -0.73
N GLY A 36 12.75 -8.65 -0.71
CA GLY A 36 11.75 -8.36 0.33
C GLY A 36 10.86 -7.15 0.00
N PHE A 37 10.90 -6.63 -1.24
CA PHE A 37 10.06 -5.51 -1.67
C PHE A 37 8.58 -5.85 -1.56
N SER A 38 8.20 -7.02 -2.07
CA SER A 38 6.86 -7.61 -1.97
C SER A 38 6.98 -9.04 -1.49
N VAL A 39 5.97 -9.51 -0.75
CA VAL A 39 5.87 -10.89 -0.26
C VAL A 39 4.47 -11.43 -0.53
N LEU A 40 4.37 -12.70 -0.89
CA LEU A 40 3.10 -13.40 -1.09
C LEU A 40 3.24 -14.84 -0.64
N GLN A 41 2.30 -15.31 0.18
CA GLN A 41 2.23 -16.73 0.56
C GLN A 41 1.68 -17.56 -0.59
N HIS A 42 2.32 -18.70 -0.88
CA HIS A 42 1.98 -19.56 -2.01
C HIS A 42 2.04 -21.04 -1.62
N GLU A 43 1.00 -21.77 -1.94
CA GLU A 43 0.93 -23.22 -1.78
C GLU A 43 0.66 -23.89 -3.14
N ASN A 44 1.39 -24.96 -3.42
CA ASN A 44 1.13 -25.79 -4.59
C ASN A 44 1.35 -27.27 -4.28
N ASN A 45 0.32 -28.10 -4.47
CA ASN A 45 0.35 -29.54 -4.20
C ASN A 45 0.92 -29.92 -2.82
N GLY A 46 0.64 -29.09 -1.79
CA GLY A 46 1.14 -29.26 -0.42
C GLY A 46 2.54 -28.70 -0.17
N GLU A 47 3.26 -28.22 -1.19
CA GLU A 47 4.50 -27.46 -1.00
C GLU A 47 4.16 -26.00 -0.66
N LYS A 48 4.46 -25.61 0.58
CA LYS A 48 4.23 -24.27 1.12
C LYS A 48 5.49 -23.40 0.93
N SER A 49 5.31 -22.19 0.42
CA SER A 49 6.41 -21.29 0.06
C SER A 49 6.02 -19.82 0.18
N ILE A 50 7.03 -18.95 0.23
CA ILE A 50 6.87 -17.50 0.15
C ILE A 50 7.49 -17.04 -1.16
N LEU A 51 6.70 -16.34 -1.97
CA LEU A 51 7.20 -15.62 -3.13
C LEU A 51 7.67 -14.24 -2.68
N VAL A 52 8.87 -13.86 -3.09
CA VAL A 52 9.52 -12.60 -2.68
C VAL A 52 9.97 -11.82 -3.91
N GLY A 53 9.48 -10.60 -4.05
CA GLY A 53 9.89 -9.69 -5.12
C GLY A 53 11.22 -9.02 -4.82
N ALA A 54 12.08 -8.94 -5.83
CA ALA A 54 13.35 -8.22 -5.83
C ALA A 54 13.43 -7.34 -7.09
N PRO A 55 12.79 -6.16 -7.11
CA PRO A 55 12.58 -5.37 -8.33
C PRO A 55 13.85 -4.80 -8.93
N TRP A 56 14.96 -4.77 -8.19
CA TRP A 56 16.23 -4.23 -8.66
C TRP A 56 17.28 -5.33 -8.93
N ASP A 57 16.84 -6.58 -9.06
CA ASP A 57 17.69 -7.70 -9.43
C ASP A 57 18.13 -7.64 -10.91
N GLY A 58 19.31 -8.21 -11.20
CA GLY A 58 19.85 -8.35 -12.55
C GLY A 58 21.25 -7.74 -12.74
N PRO A 59 21.81 -7.83 -13.96
CA PRO A 59 23.10 -7.24 -14.29
C PRO A 59 23.07 -5.71 -14.14
N GLN A 60 24.20 -5.09 -13.75
CA GLN A 60 24.27 -3.65 -13.47
C GLN A 60 23.71 -2.75 -14.58
N ASN A 61 23.86 -3.13 -15.85
CA ASN A 61 23.45 -2.32 -17.00
C ASN A 61 22.03 -2.65 -17.50
N ASN A 62 21.34 -3.61 -16.89
CA ASN A 62 20.02 -4.09 -17.35
C ASN A 62 19.25 -4.79 -16.22
N ARG A 63 19.09 -4.11 -15.08
CA ARG A 63 18.29 -4.62 -13.95
C ARG A 63 16.82 -4.63 -14.35
N LYS A 64 16.18 -5.79 -14.22
CA LYS A 64 14.78 -6.03 -14.62
C LYS A 64 13.90 -6.53 -13.48
N GLY A 65 14.51 -6.79 -12.33
CA GLY A 65 13.86 -7.45 -11.21
C GLY A 65 13.68 -8.94 -11.43
N ASP A 66 13.44 -9.65 -10.33
CA ASP A 66 13.18 -11.08 -10.32
C ASP A 66 12.24 -11.44 -9.16
N ILE A 67 11.64 -12.63 -9.23
CA ILE A 67 10.83 -13.21 -8.15
C ILE A 67 11.60 -14.41 -7.59
N TYR A 68 11.70 -14.46 -6.28
CA TYR A 68 12.33 -15.57 -5.56
C TYR A 68 11.24 -16.42 -4.92
N LYS A 69 11.40 -17.75 -4.99
CA LYS A 69 10.59 -18.72 -4.26
C LYS A 69 11.38 -19.24 -3.07
N CYS A 70 10.87 -19.03 -1.87
CA CYS A 70 11.45 -19.44 -0.60
C CYS A 70 10.61 -20.57 0.00
N ILE A 71 11.11 -21.80 -0.04
CA ILE A 71 10.36 -22.97 0.44
C ILE A 71 10.30 -22.97 1.98
N VAL A 72 9.13 -23.21 2.54
CA VAL A 72 8.90 -23.34 3.98
C VAL A 72 8.97 -24.83 4.34
N GLY A 73 10.19 -25.39 4.37
CA GLY A 73 10.45 -26.78 4.80
C GLY A 73 10.82 -26.90 6.30
N ASP A 74 11.22 -28.09 6.76
CA ASP A 74 11.63 -28.31 8.16
C ASP A 74 12.94 -27.59 8.54
N GLU A 75 13.79 -27.25 7.56
CA GLU A 75 15.08 -26.61 7.79
C GLU A 75 14.96 -25.10 8.05
N ILE A 76 15.57 -24.61 9.13
CA ILE A 76 15.54 -23.19 9.54
C ILE A 76 16.12 -22.25 8.46
N ASN A 77 17.13 -22.72 7.70
CA ASN A 77 17.79 -21.98 6.64
C ASN A 77 17.39 -22.50 5.25
N SER A 78 16.16 -22.25 4.83
CA SER A 78 15.74 -22.60 3.47
C SER A 78 16.26 -21.58 2.46
N ASN A 79 16.87 -22.10 1.40
CA ASN A 79 17.36 -21.27 0.30
C ASN A 79 16.19 -20.76 -0.55
N CYS A 80 16.21 -19.46 -0.83
CA CYS A 80 15.35 -18.85 -1.84
C CYS A 80 15.97 -19.02 -3.22
N SER A 81 15.20 -19.52 -4.18
CA SER A 81 15.63 -19.70 -5.56
C SER A 81 14.88 -18.76 -6.50
N LYS A 82 15.58 -18.23 -7.50
CA LYS A 82 14.96 -17.41 -8.56
C LYS A 82 13.95 -18.20 -9.35
N VAL A 83 12.83 -17.58 -9.68
CA VAL A 83 11.77 -18.11 -10.53
C VAL A 83 12.03 -17.64 -11.94
N ASN A 84 12.39 -18.55 -12.84
CA ASN A 84 12.68 -18.18 -14.21
C ASN A 84 11.39 -17.99 -15.02
N LEU A 85 10.85 -16.77 -15.01
CA LEU A 85 9.57 -16.44 -15.64
C LEU A 85 9.63 -16.37 -17.19
N GLY A 86 10.80 -16.57 -17.80
CA GLY A 86 10.93 -16.68 -19.26
C GLY A 86 10.44 -15.47 -20.06
N ILE A 87 10.21 -14.32 -19.41
CA ILE A 87 9.68 -13.11 -20.05
C ILE A 87 10.78 -12.55 -20.97
N GLY A 88 10.57 -12.71 -22.28
CA GLY A 88 11.47 -12.18 -23.31
C GLY A 88 11.66 -10.66 -23.19
N SER A 89 12.76 -10.16 -23.73
CA SER A 89 13.06 -8.73 -23.77
C SER A 89 12.13 -7.96 -24.71
N THR A 90 10.89 -7.74 -24.30
CA THR A 90 9.95 -6.85 -24.99
C THR A 90 10.08 -5.47 -24.36
N LEU A 91 10.43 -4.44 -25.14
CA LEU A 91 10.33 -3.05 -24.68
C LEU A 91 8.85 -2.71 -24.57
N CYS A 92 8.34 -2.67 -23.35
CA CYS A 92 6.98 -2.26 -23.04
C CYS A 92 6.99 -1.51 -21.70
N THR A 93 6.11 -0.52 -21.54
CA THR A 93 6.07 0.30 -20.31
C THR A 93 5.45 -0.42 -19.12
N GLY A 94 4.77 -1.56 -19.35
CA GLY A 94 4.31 -2.47 -18.31
C GLY A 94 4.05 -3.87 -18.87
N ILE A 95 4.56 -4.89 -18.18
CA ILE A 95 4.38 -6.30 -18.55
C ILE A 95 3.92 -7.05 -17.30
N CYS A 96 2.81 -7.74 -17.43
CA CYS A 96 2.34 -8.71 -16.44
C CYS A 96 2.49 -10.12 -17.01
N ALA A 97 2.75 -11.10 -16.14
CA ALA A 97 2.78 -12.51 -16.52
C ALA A 97 1.78 -13.28 -15.67
N SER A 98 0.91 -14.04 -16.34
CA SER A 98 0.11 -15.07 -15.69
C SER A 98 0.95 -16.34 -15.61
N VAL A 99 1.04 -16.92 -14.42
CA VAL A 99 1.77 -18.16 -14.15
C VAL A 99 0.83 -19.25 -13.66
N THR A 100 1.20 -20.51 -13.88
CA THR A 100 0.56 -21.66 -13.25
C THR A 100 0.94 -21.76 -11.77
N ASN A 101 0.28 -22.64 -11.02
CA ASN A 101 0.64 -22.88 -9.61
C ASN A 101 2.08 -23.42 -9.45
N ASP A 102 2.62 -24.07 -10.48
CA ASP A 102 4.00 -24.52 -10.56
C ASP A 102 4.99 -23.39 -10.91
N MET A 103 4.51 -22.14 -11.00
CA MET A 103 5.26 -20.94 -11.41
C MET A 103 5.78 -21.03 -12.86
N GLU A 104 5.12 -21.82 -13.72
CA GLU A 104 5.42 -21.85 -15.14
C GLU A 104 4.69 -20.72 -15.87
N PRO A 105 5.34 -20.01 -16.81
CA PRO A 105 4.71 -18.94 -17.56
C PRO A 105 3.55 -19.49 -18.41
N LYS A 106 2.36 -18.94 -18.20
CA LYS A 106 1.16 -19.31 -18.97
C LYS A 106 0.93 -18.33 -20.11
N ASP A 107 0.75 -17.06 -19.77
CA ASP A 107 0.44 -15.99 -20.72
C ASP A 107 1.18 -14.71 -20.31
N VAL A 108 1.68 -13.96 -21.29
CA VAL A 108 2.23 -12.62 -21.07
C VAL A 108 1.15 -11.60 -21.41
N ILE A 109 0.79 -10.80 -20.42
CA ILE A 109 -0.17 -9.71 -20.53
C ILE A 109 0.63 -8.42 -20.69
N ALA A 110 0.79 -7.98 -21.94
CA ALA A 110 1.46 -6.72 -22.28
C ALA A 110 0.46 -5.78 -23.00
N PRO A 111 -0.43 -5.11 -22.24
CA PRO A 111 -1.56 -4.38 -22.82
C PRO A 111 -1.14 -3.10 -23.54
N THR A 112 0.11 -2.63 -23.35
CA THR A 112 0.75 -1.57 -24.14
C THR A 112 1.87 -2.06 -25.05
N ALA A 113 1.85 -3.32 -25.48
CA ALA A 113 2.62 -3.75 -26.65
C ALA A 113 2.02 -3.13 -27.94
N GLN A 114 1.76 -1.82 -27.90
CA GLN A 114 1.53 -1.00 -29.04
C GLN A 114 2.88 -0.92 -29.74
N ARG A 115 2.99 -1.61 -30.88
CA ARG A 115 4.12 -1.40 -31.80
C ARG A 115 4.23 0.11 -32.02
N CYS A 116 5.41 0.68 -31.85
CA CYS A 116 5.65 2.09 -32.14
C CYS A 116 5.22 2.37 -33.59
N THR A 117 4.04 2.98 -33.79
CA THR A 117 3.51 3.31 -35.12
C THR A 117 3.66 4.80 -35.40
N THR A 118 4.83 5.38 -35.11
CA THR A 118 5.19 6.72 -35.57
C THR A 118 6.38 6.60 -36.50
N TYR A 119 6.08 6.63 -37.80
CA TYR A 119 7.10 6.71 -38.84
C TYR A 119 7.73 8.11 -38.78
N MET A 120 9.05 8.20 -38.88
CA MET A 120 9.75 9.50 -38.89
C MET A 120 10.68 9.64 -40.09
N ASP A 121 10.54 10.76 -40.79
CA ASP A 121 11.41 11.11 -41.92
C ASP A 121 12.24 12.33 -41.51
N ILE A 122 13.56 12.15 -41.45
CA ILE A 122 14.49 13.19 -41.03
C ILE A 122 15.32 13.63 -42.23
N VAL A 123 15.37 14.92 -42.52
CA VAL A 123 16.27 15.49 -43.54
C VAL A 123 17.22 16.47 -42.87
N ILE A 124 18.52 16.19 -42.93
CA ILE A 124 19.55 17.08 -42.40
C ILE A 124 20.04 17.97 -43.54
N VAL A 125 19.90 19.29 -43.37
CA VAL A 125 20.32 20.33 -44.30
C VAL A 125 21.62 20.93 -43.76
N LEU A 126 22.73 20.64 -44.44
CA LEU A 126 24.09 20.94 -43.97
C LEU A 126 24.76 22.00 -44.83
N ASP A 127 25.27 23.02 -44.18
CA ASP A 127 26.14 24.01 -44.80
C ASP A 127 27.52 23.38 -45.12
N GLY A 128 27.84 23.33 -46.41
CA GLY A 128 29.09 22.85 -46.97
C GLY A 128 29.98 23.96 -47.53
N SER A 129 29.70 25.21 -47.18
CA SER A 129 30.47 26.39 -47.62
C SER A 129 31.91 26.39 -47.08
N ASN A 130 32.71 27.36 -47.53
CA ASN A 130 34.11 27.52 -47.11
C ASN A 130 34.31 28.08 -45.70
N SER A 131 33.25 28.54 -45.02
CA SER A 131 33.33 29.04 -43.65
C SER A 131 33.35 27.91 -42.61
N ILE A 132 32.65 26.80 -42.89
CA ILE A 132 32.63 25.59 -42.07
C ILE A 132 34.00 24.90 -42.13
N TYR A 133 34.79 25.06 -41.06
CA TYR A 133 36.10 24.43 -40.96
C TYR A 133 36.51 24.20 -39.49
N PRO A 134 36.99 22.99 -39.13
CA PRO A 134 37.29 21.84 -40.01
C PRO A 134 36.08 20.96 -40.34
N TRP A 135 36.00 20.45 -41.57
CA TRP A 135 34.87 19.60 -42.03
C TRP A 135 34.69 18.29 -41.23
N TYR A 136 35.78 17.72 -40.72
CA TYR A 136 35.71 16.44 -40.01
C TYR A 136 34.86 16.51 -38.73
N GLU A 137 34.67 17.70 -38.14
CA GLU A 137 33.78 17.87 -36.98
C GLU A 137 32.30 17.70 -37.36
N VAL A 138 31.91 18.17 -38.55
CA VAL A 138 30.56 17.94 -39.09
C VAL A 138 30.35 16.45 -39.42
N GLN A 139 31.36 15.76 -39.94
CA GLN A 139 31.31 14.31 -40.16
C GLN A 139 31.13 13.55 -38.84
N ASN A 140 31.87 13.95 -37.79
CA ASN A 140 31.74 13.37 -36.46
C ASN A 140 30.35 13.61 -35.88
N PHE A 141 29.84 14.84 -35.94
CA PHE A 141 28.50 15.20 -35.51
C PHE A 141 27.44 14.34 -36.19
N LEU A 142 27.48 14.23 -37.53
CA LEU A 142 26.56 13.38 -38.29
C LEU A 142 26.65 11.91 -37.87
N SER A 143 27.86 11.37 -37.76
CA SER A 143 28.03 9.97 -37.36
C SER A 143 27.49 9.70 -35.95
N ASN A 144 27.68 10.66 -35.03
CA ASN A 144 27.25 10.56 -33.65
C ASN A 144 25.73 10.68 -33.52
N ILE A 145 25.10 11.67 -34.16
CA ILE A 145 23.64 11.84 -34.13
C ILE A 145 22.93 10.67 -34.82
N LEU A 146 23.41 10.23 -35.98
CA LEU A 146 22.79 9.12 -36.73
C LEU A 146 22.93 7.80 -35.98
N SER A 147 24.00 7.61 -35.20
CA SER A 147 24.17 6.42 -34.34
C SER A 147 23.14 6.33 -33.20
N LYS A 148 22.53 7.46 -32.81
CA LYS A 148 21.45 7.49 -31.82
C LYS A 148 20.12 7.04 -32.41
N PHE A 149 19.91 7.21 -33.72
CA PHE A 149 18.65 6.89 -34.39
C PHE A 149 18.53 5.40 -34.75
N HIS A 150 17.31 4.86 -34.63
CA HIS A 150 16.99 3.52 -35.12
C HIS A 150 16.47 3.58 -36.55
N ILE A 151 17.40 3.57 -37.51
CA ILE A 151 17.10 3.74 -38.94
C ILE A 151 16.64 2.40 -39.50
N SER A 152 15.39 2.36 -39.96
CA SER A 152 14.77 1.22 -40.62
C SER A 152 13.60 1.68 -41.50
N PRO A 153 13.24 0.93 -42.56
CA PRO A 153 12.07 1.25 -43.38
C PRO A 153 10.76 1.33 -42.59
N GLU A 154 10.72 0.67 -41.43
CA GLU A 154 9.56 0.51 -40.55
C GLU A 154 9.51 1.55 -39.41
N GLN A 155 10.57 2.35 -39.21
CA GLN A 155 10.62 3.37 -38.16
C GLN A 155 11.17 4.69 -38.70
N MET A 156 12.49 4.91 -38.67
CA MET A 156 13.12 6.17 -39.09
C MET A 156 13.82 6.06 -40.45
N GLN A 157 13.63 7.05 -41.31
CA GLN A 157 14.38 7.23 -42.55
C GLN A 157 15.12 8.55 -42.51
N VAL A 158 16.36 8.58 -43.03
CA VAL A 158 17.20 9.78 -42.97
C VAL A 158 17.78 10.13 -44.34
N GLY A 159 17.58 11.38 -44.76
CA GLY A 159 18.19 11.99 -45.93
C GLY A 159 19.14 13.12 -45.54
N VAL A 160 20.14 13.38 -46.37
CA VAL A 160 21.09 14.47 -46.17
C VAL A 160 21.18 15.33 -47.43
N LEU A 161 20.97 16.63 -47.24
CA LEU A 161 21.12 17.66 -48.26
C LEU A 161 22.26 18.58 -47.84
N GLN A 162 23.29 18.69 -48.68
CA GLN A 162 24.40 19.61 -48.45
C GLN A 162 24.23 20.82 -49.36
N TYR A 163 24.54 22.03 -48.87
CA TYR A 163 24.38 23.25 -49.65
C TYR A 163 25.54 24.23 -49.48
N GLY A 164 25.66 25.16 -50.43
CA GLY A 164 26.65 26.24 -50.44
C GLY A 164 26.27 27.22 -51.56
N GLU A 165 27.04 27.23 -52.64
CA GLU A 165 26.65 27.92 -53.89
C GLU A 165 25.63 27.09 -54.68
N ILE A 166 25.68 25.76 -54.56
CA ILE A 166 24.72 24.80 -55.10
C ILE A 166 24.21 23.88 -53.98
N SER A 167 23.01 23.34 -54.13
CA SER A 167 22.42 22.36 -53.21
C SER A 167 22.43 20.97 -53.84
N VAL A 168 22.91 19.97 -53.10
CA VAL A 168 23.05 18.58 -53.55
C VAL A 168 22.46 17.64 -52.51
N HIS A 169 21.69 16.66 -52.96
CA HIS A 169 21.28 15.55 -52.12
C HIS A 169 22.40 14.52 -52.06
N GLU A 170 23.08 14.43 -50.92
CA GLU A 170 24.12 13.43 -50.67
C GLU A 170 23.49 12.02 -50.64
N TRP A 171 22.31 11.93 -50.03
CA TRP A 171 21.40 10.78 -50.17
C TRP A 171 19.97 11.15 -49.78
N SER A 172 19.04 10.34 -50.27
CA SER A 172 17.59 10.45 -50.07
C SER A 172 17.11 9.51 -48.96
N LEU A 173 15.87 9.70 -48.48
CA LEU A 173 15.26 8.92 -47.39
C LEU A 173 15.19 7.41 -47.67
N ARG A 174 15.20 7.02 -48.95
CA ARG A 174 15.14 5.61 -49.39
C ARG A 174 16.50 4.92 -49.58
N ASP A 175 17.59 5.67 -49.62
CA ASP A 175 18.86 5.16 -50.15
C ASP A 175 19.55 4.22 -49.16
N TYR A 176 19.35 4.45 -47.86
CA TYR A 176 19.87 3.59 -46.79
C TYR A 176 18.75 3.12 -45.88
N GLN A 177 18.85 1.86 -45.42
CA GLN A 177 17.80 1.19 -44.65
C GLN A 177 18.26 0.74 -43.26
N THR A 178 19.54 0.91 -42.91
CA THR A 178 20.07 0.53 -41.60
C THR A 178 20.92 1.63 -40.99
N THR A 179 20.98 1.70 -39.66
CA THR A 179 21.83 2.66 -38.94
C THR A 179 23.31 2.51 -39.29
N GLN A 180 23.79 1.27 -39.50
CA GLN A 180 25.19 1.04 -39.83
C GLN A 180 25.58 1.65 -41.18
N ASP A 181 24.75 1.45 -42.22
CA ASP A 181 25.04 1.95 -43.57
C ASP A 181 25.04 3.48 -43.60
N VAL A 182 24.09 4.12 -42.92
CA VAL A 182 23.99 5.58 -42.83
C VAL A 182 25.18 6.19 -42.08
N VAL A 183 25.61 5.56 -40.98
CA VAL A 183 26.77 6.04 -40.21
C VAL A 183 28.07 5.90 -41.02
N GLU A 184 28.20 4.84 -41.82
CA GLU A 184 29.34 4.68 -42.72
C GLU A 184 29.33 5.70 -43.86
N ALA A 185 28.16 5.97 -44.46
CA ALA A 185 27.99 7.01 -45.46
C ALA A 185 28.34 8.40 -44.92
N ALA A 186 27.91 8.71 -43.69
CA ALA A 186 28.19 9.98 -43.02
C ALA A 186 29.68 10.21 -42.74
N LYS A 187 30.47 9.14 -42.51
CA LYS A 187 31.93 9.26 -42.34
C LYS A 187 32.66 9.59 -43.65
N ASN A 188 32.07 9.24 -44.79
CA ASN A 188 32.67 9.39 -46.11
C ASN A 188 32.15 10.61 -46.89
N ILE A 189 31.25 11.40 -46.30
CA ILE A 189 30.67 12.59 -46.94
C ILE A 189 31.75 13.67 -47.19
N SER A 190 31.92 14.09 -48.43
CA SER A 190 32.84 15.15 -48.82
C SER A 190 32.17 16.51 -48.79
N ARG A 191 32.92 17.54 -48.40
CA ARG A 191 32.46 18.93 -48.46
C ARG A 191 32.33 19.39 -49.92
N GLN A 192 31.22 20.03 -50.29
CA GLN A 192 30.96 20.50 -51.66
C GLN A 192 31.81 21.72 -52.03
N GLU A 193 32.23 22.52 -51.04
CA GLU A 193 32.96 23.78 -51.19
C GLU A 193 32.16 24.87 -51.92
N GLY A 194 32.25 26.12 -51.46
CA GLY A 194 31.46 27.22 -52.02
C GLY A 194 31.80 28.55 -51.39
N ARG A 195 31.65 29.64 -52.17
CA ARG A 195 31.87 31.01 -51.67
C ARG A 195 30.61 31.69 -51.15
N GLU A 196 29.44 31.11 -51.44
CA GLU A 196 28.13 31.59 -50.99
C GLU A 196 27.49 30.54 -50.08
N THR A 197 26.54 31.00 -49.27
CA THR A 197 25.70 30.18 -48.38
C THR A 197 24.24 30.47 -48.72
N ARG A 198 23.63 29.66 -49.58
CA ARG A 198 22.24 29.82 -50.03
C ARG A 198 21.26 28.99 -49.19
N THR A 199 21.02 29.42 -47.95
CA THR A 199 20.21 28.67 -46.98
C THR A 199 18.73 28.65 -47.35
N ALA A 200 18.16 29.75 -47.88
CA ALA A 200 16.74 29.79 -48.26
C ALA A 200 16.44 28.78 -49.37
N TYR A 201 17.27 28.76 -50.41
CA TYR A 201 17.16 27.79 -51.50
C TYR A 201 17.31 26.34 -51.02
N ALA A 202 18.23 26.07 -50.09
CA ALA A 202 18.43 24.75 -49.51
C ALA A 202 17.20 24.27 -48.71
N ILE A 203 16.61 25.14 -47.89
CA ILE A 203 15.36 24.86 -47.15
C ILE A 203 14.22 24.57 -48.12
N GLN A 204 14.07 25.40 -49.16
CA GLN A 204 13.05 25.21 -50.18
C GLN A 204 13.19 23.86 -50.89
N MET A 205 14.41 23.49 -51.30
CA MET A 205 14.70 22.20 -51.94
C MET A 205 14.44 21.04 -50.97
N ALA A 206 14.79 21.18 -49.69
CA ALA A 206 14.51 20.15 -48.70
C ALA A 206 12.98 19.96 -48.51
N CYS A 207 12.22 21.05 -48.40
CA CYS A 207 10.77 21.00 -48.22
C CYS A 207 10.03 20.48 -49.47
N THR A 208 10.49 20.84 -50.67
CA THR A 208 9.82 20.48 -51.94
C THR A 208 10.27 19.12 -52.49
N GLU A 209 11.58 18.85 -52.50
CA GLU A 209 12.19 17.67 -53.10
C GLU A 209 12.60 16.60 -52.08
N ALA A 210 13.31 16.94 -50.99
CA ALA A 210 13.82 15.92 -50.06
C ALA A 210 12.68 15.17 -49.35
N PHE A 211 11.63 15.90 -48.97
CA PHE A 211 10.39 15.33 -48.41
C PHE A 211 9.35 14.92 -49.48
N SER A 212 9.78 14.64 -50.71
CA SER A 212 8.90 14.12 -51.77
C SER A 212 8.79 12.59 -51.70
N PRO A 213 7.63 12.02 -52.11
CA PRO A 213 7.49 10.57 -52.25
C PRO A 213 8.52 9.95 -53.20
N ASP A 214 8.93 10.69 -54.24
CA ASP A 214 9.93 10.25 -55.22
C ASP A 214 11.31 10.02 -54.60
N ARG A 215 11.61 10.69 -53.48
CA ARG A 215 12.84 10.56 -52.68
C ARG A 215 12.66 9.72 -51.41
N GLY A 216 11.51 9.07 -51.23
CA GLY A 216 11.26 8.12 -50.15
C GLY A 216 10.40 8.65 -49.00
N ALA A 217 9.93 9.91 -49.05
CA ALA A 217 9.12 10.45 -47.97
C ALA A 217 7.75 9.74 -47.85
N ARG A 218 7.34 9.47 -46.62
CA ARG A 218 6.13 8.73 -46.27
C ARG A 218 5.01 9.71 -45.88
N GLU A 219 3.81 9.47 -46.39
CA GLU A 219 2.67 10.39 -46.22
C GLU A 219 2.20 10.51 -44.76
N GLY A 220 2.30 9.42 -43.98
CA GLY A 220 1.94 9.36 -42.56
C GLY A 220 3.10 9.51 -41.57
N ALA A 221 4.29 9.90 -42.03
CA ALA A 221 5.46 10.08 -41.16
C ALA A 221 5.58 11.52 -40.65
N THR A 222 6.07 11.67 -39.42
CA THR A 222 6.48 12.98 -38.89
C THR A 222 7.73 13.43 -39.62
N LYS A 223 7.67 14.64 -40.20
CA LYS A 223 8.76 15.20 -41.02
C LYS A 223 9.58 16.18 -40.19
N VAL A 224 10.86 15.88 -40.03
CA VAL A 224 11.79 16.68 -39.23
C VAL A 224 12.96 17.14 -40.08
N MET A 225 13.18 18.45 -40.15
CA MET A 225 14.33 19.06 -40.79
C MET A 225 15.33 19.54 -39.73
N ILE A 226 16.61 19.26 -39.93
CA ILE A 226 17.69 19.77 -39.07
C ILE A 226 18.60 20.63 -39.94
N VAL A 227 18.58 21.95 -39.74
CA VAL A 227 19.40 22.92 -40.47
C VAL A 227 20.66 23.23 -39.65
N VAL A 228 21.84 23.07 -40.25
CA VAL A 228 23.14 23.36 -39.62
C VAL A 228 23.91 24.33 -40.49
N THR A 229 24.26 25.50 -39.95
CA THR A 229 24.96 26.55 -40.68
C THR A 229 25.83 27.40 -39.76
N ASP A 230 26.86 28.05 -40.32
CA ASP A 230 27.81 28.90 -39.59
C ASP A 230 27.82 30.37 -40.06
N GLY A 231 26.90 30.74 -40.96
CA GLY A 231 26.87 32.07 -41.57
C GLY A 231 25.50 32.51 -42.05
N GLU A 232 25.32 33.83 -42.15
CA GLU A 232 24.10 34.45 -42.71
C GLU A 232 23.85 34.02 -44.16
N SER A 233 22.58 33.82 -44.47
CA SER A 233 22.12 33.44 -45.80
C SER A 233 22.34 34.55 -46.82
N HIS A 234 22.99 34.24 -47.94
CA HIS A 234 23.17 35.19 -49.05
C HIS A 234 21.89 35.43 -49.85
N ASP A 235 20.89 34.57 -49.66
CA ASP A 235 19.53 34.61 -50.21
C ASP A 235 18.46 34.78 -49.10
N GLY A 236 18.81 35.46 -48.00
CA GLY A 236 17.93 35.64 -46.84
C GLY A 236 16.59 36.33 -47.14
N GLU A 237 16.50 37.11 -48.22
CA GLU A 237 15.24 37.74 -48.68
C GLU A 237 14.18 36.71 -49.09
N ASP A 238 14.59 35.50 -49.50
CA ASP A 238 13.71 34.41 -49.94
C ASP A 238 13.32 33.42 -48.81
N LEU A 239 13.83 33.63 -47.59
CA LEU A 239 13.52 32.79 -46.42
C LEU A 239 12.01 32.74 -46.10
N PRO A 240 11.25 33.85 -46.10
CA PRO A 240 9.82 33.82 -45.75
C PRO A 240 9.01 32.89 -46.66
N ASP A 241 9.25 32.92 -47.97
CA ASP A 241 8.57 32.07 -48.94
C ASP A 241 8.94 30.59 -48.76
N SER A 242 10.22 30.34 -48.45
CA SER A 242 10.74 28.98 -48.22
C SER A 242 10.14 28.36 -46.96
N LEU A 243 10.05 29.13 -45.87
CA LEU A 243 9.49 28.70 -44.60
C LEU A 243 7.98 28.46 -44.70
N ALA A 244 7.25 29.29 -45.45
CA ALA A 244 5.82 29.12 -45.70
C ALA A 244 5.50 27.78 -46.41
N GLU A 245 6.33 27.35 -47.36
CA GLU A 245 6.17 26.03 -47.99
C GLU A 245 6.49 24.87 -47.03
N CYS A 246 7.45 25.04 -46.12
CA CYS A 246 7.74 24.04 -45.08
C CYS A 246 6.58 23.89 -44.08
N GLU A 247 5.96 25.01 -43.69
CA GLU A 247 4.80 25.03 -42.79
C GLU A 247 3.58 24.40 -43.41
N LYS A 248 3.29 24.70 -44.68
CA LYS A 248 2.22 24.07 -45.46
C LYS A 248 2.34 22.54 -45.54
N ARG A 249 3.56 22.01 -45.42
CA ARG A 249 3.86 20.57 -45.43
C ARG A 249 4.02 19.95 -44.04
N ASN A 250 3.72 20.70 -42.97
CA ASN A 250 3.86 20.30 -41.57
C ASN A 250 5.27 19.78 -41.21
N ILE A 251 6.32 20.45 -41.69
CA ILE A 251 7.70 20.08 -41.42
C ILE A 251 8.19 20.81 -40.15
N THR A 252 8.62 20.04 -39.15
CA THR A 252 9.23 20.58 -37.92
C THR A 252 10.69 20.87 -38.17
N ARG A 253 11.16 22.09 -37.86
CA ARG A 253 12.50 22.56 -38.21
C ARG A 253 13.31 22.83 -36.96
N TYR A 254 14.41 22.10 -36.80
CA TYR A 254 15.47 22.40 -35.85
C TYR A 254 16.56 23.20 -36.54
N ALA A 255 17.06 24.24 -35.89
CA ALA A 255 18.10 25.09 -36.47
C ALA A 255 19.28 25.20 -35.51
N ILE A 256 20.49 24.96 -36.03
CA ILE A 256 21.74 24.92 -35.27
C ILE A 256 22.68 25.98 -35.83
N ALA A 257 22.95 27.01 -35.01
CA ALA A 257 23.87 28.09 -35.32
C ALA A 257 25.29 27.75 -34.84
N VAL A 258 26.25 27.66 -35.75
CA VAL A 258 27.66 27.41 -35.44
C VAL A 258 28.43 28.74 -35.41
N LEU A 259 28.87 29.18 -34.23
CA LEU A 259 29.47 30.51 -34.04
C LEU A 259 30.99 30.57 -34.27
N GLY A 260 31.61 29.45 -34.63
CA GLY A 260 33.06 29.33 -34.77
C GLY A 260 33.67 30.36 -35.72
N HIS A 261 32.99 30.67 -36.83
CA HIS A 261 33.43 31.68 -37.79
C HIS A 261 33.46 33.10 -37.20
N TYR A 262 32.38 33.51 -36.53
CA TYR A 262 32.20 34.85 -35.96
C TYR A 262 33.15 35.10 -34.79
N ILE A 263 33.29 34.12 -33.89
CA ILE A 263 34.17 34.21 -32.72
C ILE A 263 35.64 34.32 -33.15
N ARG A 264 36.08 33.53 -34.14
CA ARG A 264 37.45 33.59 -34.68
C ARG A 264 37.79 34.95 -35.30
N ARG A 265 36.79 35.69 -35.81
CA ARG A 265 36.96 36.99 -36.47
C ARG A 265 36.57 38.19 -35.59
N GLN A 266 36.18 37.96 -34.33
CA GLN A 266 35.67 39.00 -33.42
C GLN A 266 34.50 39.81 -34.02
N GLN A 267 33.61 39.12 -34.74
CA GLN A 267 32.40 39.70 -35.31
C GLN A 267 31.19 39.42 -34.41
N ASP A 268 30.23 40.34 -34.43
CA ASP A 268 28.98 40.22 -33.67
C ASP A 268 28.02 39.22 -34.34
N PRO A 269 27.58 38.15 -33.67
CA PRO A 269 26.70 37.14 -34.24
C PRO A 269 25.20 37.45 -34.08
N GLU A 270 24.78 38.60 -33.54
CA GLU A 270 23.36 38.86 -33.25
C GLU A 270 22.43 38.74 -34.48
N THR A 271 22.82 39.29 -35.63
CA THR A 271 22.04 39.21 -36.87
C THR A 271 21.85 37.77 -37.33
N PHE A 272 22.94 37.01 -37.35
CA PHE A 272 22.94 35.59 -37.66
C PHE A 272 22.05 34.77 -36.72
N ILE A 273 22.18 34.96 -35.41
CA ILE A 273 21.37 34.23 -34.42
C ILE A 273 19.87 34.48 -34.63
N ASN A 274 19.49 35.73 -34.95
CA ASN A 274 18.09 36.06 -35.21
C ASN A 274 17.57 35.41 -36.49
N GLU A 275 18.40 35.30 -37.53
CA GLU A 275 18.05 34.56 -38.76
C GLU A 275 17.82 33.07 -38.49
N ILE A 276 18.72 32.42 -37.72
CA ILE A 276 18.60 30.98 -37.42
C ILE A 276 17.40 30.70 -36.51
N LYS A 277 17.09 31.59 -35.56
CA LYS A 277 15.85 31.51 -34.79
C LYS A 277 14.61 31.60 -35.69
N TYR A 278 14.64 32.49 -36.68
CA TYR A 278 13.55 32.63 -37.65
C TYR A 278 13.36 31.37 -38.53
N ILE A 279 14.43 30.61 -38.79
CA ILE A 279 14.37 29.33 -39.51
C ILE A 279 13.75 28.21 -38.64
N ALA A 280 14.07 28.20 -37.34
CA ALA A 280 13.56 27.22 -36.39
C ALA A 280 12.03 27.29 -36.25
N SER A 281 11.44 26.20 -35.77
CA SER A 281 10.02 26.19 -35.39
C SER A 281 9.80 26.81 -34.00
N ASP A 282 8.58 27.27 -33.71
CA ASP A 282 8.23 27.83 -32.40
C ASP A 282 7.93 26.74 -31.35
N PRO A 283 8.30 26.92 -30.06
CA PRO A 283 9.09 28.02 -29.51
C PRO A 283 10.62 27.82 -29.66
N ASP A 284 11.37 28.92 -29.81
CA ASP A 284 12.84 28.93 -29.93
C ASP A 284 13.55 28.03 -28.92
N GLU A 285 13.13 28.06 -27.65
CA GLU A 285 13.72 27.30 -26.54
C GLU A 285 13.80 25.79 -26.82
N LYS A 286 12.92 25.28 -27.69
CA LYS A 286 12.82 23.86 -28.07
C LYS A 286 13.53 23.52 -29.38
N TYR A 287 13.51 24.39 -30.37
CA TYR A 287 13.96 24.06 -31.73
C TYR A 287 15.23 24.79 -32.20
N PHE A 288 15.68 25.81 -31.47
CA PHE A 288 16.92 26.53 -31.75
C PHE A 288 18.07 26.06 -30.85
N PHE A 289 19.24 25.88 -31.45
CA PHE A 289 20.50 25.60 -30.75
C PHE A 289 21.60 26.52 -31.28
N ASN A 290 22.49 26.94 -30.40
CA ASN A 290 23.74 27.58 -30.80
C ASN A 290 24.94 26.84 -30.18
N VAL A 291 26.03 26.80 -30.92
CA VAL A 291 27.29 26.18 -30.48
C VAL A 291 28.43 27.16 -30.70
N THR A 292 29.43 27.10 -29.83
CA THR A 292 30.56 28.02 -29.85
C THR A 292 31.48 27.79 -31.04
N ASP A 293 31.66 26.54 -31.47
CA ASP A 293 32.48 26.14 -32.61
C ASP A 293 31.98 24.79 -33.17
N GLU A 294 32.63 24.32 -34.24
CA GLU A 294 32.27 23.08 -34.92
C GLU A 294 32.46 21.84 -34.03
N ALA A 295 33.43 21.86 -33.11
CA ALA A 295 33.68 20.73 -32.20
C ALA A 295 32.55 20.56 -31.16
N ALA A 296 32.00 21.69 -30.68
CA ALA A 296 30.88 21.74 -29.74
C ALA A 296 29.55 21.23 -30.34
N LEU A 297 29.47 20.95 -31.65
CA LEU A 297 28.34 20.22 -32.23
C LEU A 297 28.14 18.84 -31.59
N ASN A 298 29.22 18.20 -31.13
CA ASN A 298 29.13 16.91 -30.46
C ASN A 298 28.46 17.00 -29.08
N ASP A 299 28.53 18.15 -28.41
CA ASP A 299 27.96 18.34 -27.07
C ASP A 299 26.43 18.41 -27.10
N ILE A 300 25.85 18.82 -28.23
CA ILE A 300 24.40 18.93 -28.41
C ILE A 300 23.74 17.65 -28.94
N VAL A 301 24.52 16.61 -29.29
CA VAL A 301 23.99 15.37 -29.88
C VAL A 301 22.99 14.69 -28.94
N ASP A 302 23.32 14.58 -27.65
CA ASP A 302 22.43 13.95 -26.67
C ASP A 302 21.14 14.78 -26.48
N ALA A 303 21.28 16.11 -26.32
CA ALA A 303 20.14 17.01 -26.14
C ALA A 303 19.21 17.05 -27.37
N LEU A 304 19.78 17.07 -28.58
CA LEU A 304 19.02 17.07 -29.83
C LEU A 304 18.36 15.70 -30.08
N GLY A 305 19.08 14.60 -29.81
CA GLY A 305 18.55 13.24 -29.87
C GLY A 305 17.33 13.09 -28.96
N ASP A 306 17.46 13.45 -27.68
CA ASP A 306 16.38 13.35 -26.69
C ASP A 306 15.16 14.20 -27.07
N ARG A 307 15.36 15.39 -27.64
CA ARG A 307 14.26 16.25 -28.14
C ARG A 307 13.57 15.65 -29.36
N ILE A 308 14.29 15.01 -30.27
CA ILE A 308 13.69 14.34 -31.44
C ILE A 308 12.90 13.11 -30.98
N PHE A 309 13.41 12.34 -30.00
CA PHE A 309 12.65 11.23 -29.41
C PHE A 309 11.37 11.69 -28.71
N SER A 310 11.36 12.89 -28.11
CA SER A 310 10.14 13.45 -27.54
C SER A 310 9.02 13.71 -28.57
N LEU A 311 9.35 13.81 -29.87
CA LEU A 311 8.36 13.96 -30.95
C LEU A 311 7.67 12.64 -31.33
N GLU A 312 8.25 11.47 -31.02
CA GLU A 312 7.58 10.15 -31.20
C GLU A 312 6.33 10.01 -30.32
N GLY A 313 6.23 10.82 -29.26
CA GLY A 313 5.12 10.84 -28.31
C GLY A 313 4.15 12.02 -28.50
N THR A 314 4.24 12.80 -29.57
CA THR A 314 3.37 13.97 -29.80
C THR A 314 2.70 13.94 -31.17
N LEU A 315 1.41 13.64 -31.21
CA LEU A 315 0.59 13.82 -32.41
C LEU A 315 0.19 15.29 -32.53
N GLY A 316 1.01 16.10 -33.21
CA GLY A 316 0.62 17.42 -33.70
C GLY A 316 1.09 18.62 -32.87
N TYR A 317 1.23 19.76 -33.56
CA TYR A 317 1.83 21.02 -33.10
C TYR A 317 1.16 21.68 -31.87
N ASN A 318 0.01 21.19 -31.41
CA ASN A 318 -0.75 21.75 -30.28
C ASN A 318 -1.03 20.76 -29.13
N GLU A 319 -0.61 19.49 -29.23
CA GLU A 319 -0.89 18.47 -28.21
C GLU A 319 0.39 17.70 -27.85
N SER A 320 1.23 18.32 -27.02
CA SER A 320 2.32 17.64 -26.33
C SER A 320 1.76 16.78 -25.19
N ALA A 321 0.98 15.75 -25.52
CA ALA A 321 0.25 14.94 -24.56
C ALA A 321 0.55 13.45 -24.75
N PHE A 322 1.21 12.84 -23.77
CA PHE A 322 1.34 11.39 -23.69
C PHE A 322 -0.02 10.79 -23.37
N LEU A 323 -0.51 9.90 -24.23
CA LEU A 323 -1.77 9.19 -24.01
C LEU A 323 -1.50 7.91 -23.25
N MET A 324 -0.76 6.98 -23.85
CA MET A 324 -0.58 5.62 -23.33
C MET A 324 0.86 5.12 -23.38
N GLU A 325 1.71 5.86 -24.06
CA GLU A 325 3.13 5.58 -24.26
C GLU A 325 3.77 5.31 -22.91
N MET A 326 3.51 6.18 -21.92
CA MET A 326 4.04 6.10 -20.55
C MET A 326 3.08 5.45 -19.55
N SER A 327 2.05 4.72 -19.99
CA SER A 327 0.94 4.29 -19.11
C SER A 327 1.31 3.40 -17.92
N GLN A 328 2.40 2.63 -18.02
CA GLN A 328 2.86 1.74 -16.94
C GLN A 328 1.75 0.80 -16.43
N ILE A 329 1.02 0.18 -17.36
CA ILE A 329 -0.08 -0.73 -17.00
C ILE A 329 0.46 -1.91 -16.18
N GLY A 330 -0.21 -2.20 -15.07
CA GLY A 330 0.25 -3.22 -14.12
C GLY A 330 1.12 -2.66 -13.00
N PHE A 331 1.21 -1.32 -12.88
CA PHE A 331 1.77 -0.68 -11.68
C PHE A 331 1.08 -1.17 -10.40
N SER A 332 -0.24 -1.36 -10.47
CA SER A 332 -1.02 -2.07 -9.46
C SER A 332 -2.02 -3.02 -10.12
N THR A 333 -2.39 -4.08 -9.41
CA THR A 333 -3.28 -5.14 -9.93
C THR A 333 -4.23 -5.62 -8.84
N HIS A 334 -5.48 -5.89 -9.21
CA HIS A 334 -6.47 -6.52 -8.33
C HIS A 334 -7.19 -7.63 -9.09
N ILE A 335 -7.20 -8.83 -8.51
CA ILE A 335 -7.82 -10.02 -9.12
C ILE A 335 -9.33 -9.97 -8.86
N LEU A 336 -10.11 -10.20 -9.91
CA LEU A 336 -11.57 -10.26 -9.88
C LEU A 336 -12.03 -11.66 -10.30
N ASP A 337 -13.26 -12.04 -9.93
CA ASP A 337 -13.85 -13.32 -10.37
C ASP A 337 -13.91 -13.49 -11.90
N ASP A 338 -14.07 -12.38 -12.63
CA ASP A 338 -14.25 -12.35 -14.08
C ASP A 338 -13.04 -11.83 -14.86
N GLY A 339 -11.93 -11.50 -14.18
CA GLY A 339 -10.78 -10.87 -14.82
C GLY A 339 -9.77 -10.23 -13.87
N ILE A 340 -9.05 -9.23 -14.35
CA ILE A 340 -8.05 -8.47 -13.58
C ILE A 340 -8.30 -6.98 -13.81
N LEU A 341 -8.26 -6.21 -12.74
CA LEU A 341 -8.21 -4.75 -12.79
C LEU A 341 -6.76 -4.30 -12.67
N PHE A 342 -6.29 -3.52 -13.64
CA PHE A 342 -4.96 -2.94 -13.69
C PHE A 342 -5.01 -1.44 -13.45
N GLY A 343 -4.06 -0.93 -12.69
CA GLY A 343 -3.74 0.49 -12.61
C GLY A 343 -2.79 0.92 -13.74
N MET A 344 -3.00 2.14 -14.27
CA MET A 344 -2.19 2.72 -15.33
C MET A 344 -1.76 4.15 -14.99
N VAL A 345 -0.79 4.28 -14.08
CA VAL A 345 -0.42 5.56 -13.44
C VAL A 345 0.10 6.64 -14.39
N GLY A 346 0.75 6.25 -15.48
CA GLY A 346 1.35 7.21 -16.42
C GLY A 346 0.49 7.49 -17.64
N ALA A 347 -0.75 7.00 -17.67
CA ALA A 347 -1.68 7.29 -18.75
C ALA A 347 -2.10 8.77 -18.70
N TYR A 348 -2.33 9.36 -19.88
CA TYR A 348 -2.83 10.72 -20.05
C TYR A 348 -1.99 11.77 -19.29
N ASP A 349 -0.70 11.87 -19.62
CA ASP A 349 0.25 12.77 -18.95
C ASP A 349 0.33 12.57 -17.43
N TRP A 350 0.37 11.31 -16.99
CA TRP A 350 0.38 10.92 -15.57
C TRP A 350 -0.86 11.35 -14.77
N GLU A 351 -1.95 11.73 -15.44
CA GLU A 351 -3.26 11.84 -14.80
C GLU A 351 -3.68 10.46 -14.23
N GLY A 352 -3.40 9.41 -15.01
CA GLY A 352 -3.57 8.01 -14.66
C GLY A 352 -4.93 7.44 -15.05
N GLY A 353 -5.19 6.19 -14.68
CA GLY A 353 -6.46 5.53 -14.92
C GLY A 353 -6.44 4.05 -14.55
N VAL A 354 -7.43 3.32 -15.05
CA VAL A 354 -7.53 1.86 -14.87
C VAL A 354 -7.82 1.15 -16.19
N LEU A 355 -7.50 -0.14 -16.25
CA LEU A 355 -7.85 -1.05 -17.34
C LEU A 355 -8.43 -2.33 -16.72
N LYS A 356 -9.62 -2.75 -17.13
CA LYS A 356 -10.16 -4.06 -16.75
C LYS A 356 -9.97 -5.05 -17.91
N GLU A 357 -9.27 -6.14 -17.65
CA GLU A 357 -9.17 -7.25 -18.60
C GLU A 357 -10.03 -8.40 -18.14
N SER A 358 -10.89 -8.90 -19.02
CA SER A 358 -11.80 -10.02 -18.74
C SER A 358 -11.78 -11.02 -19.87
N LYS A 359 -12.42 -12.19 -19.68
CA LYS A 359 -12.63 -13.16 -20.76
C LYS A 359 -13.42 -12.60 -21.96
N LYS A 360 -14.16 -11.51 -21.76
CA LYS A 360 -14.97 -10.84 -22.79
C LYS A 360 -14.17 -9.78 -23.59
N GLY A 361 -12.94 -9.49 -23.16
CA GLY A 361 -12.10 -8.45 -23.75
C GLY A 361 -11.61 -7.43 -22.71
N GLN A 362 -10.91 -6.43 -23.21
CA GLN A 362 -10.36 -5.33 -22.44
C GLN A 362 -11.33 -4.14 -22.43
N LEU A 363 -11.61 -3.63 -21.23
CA LEU A 363 -12.36 -2.40 -21.00
C LEU A 363 -11.38 -1.34 -20.52
N LYS A 364 -11.18 -0.34 -21.38
CA LYS A 364 -10.28 0.78 -21.13
C LYS A 364 -11.07 2.09 -21.18
N PRO A 365 -11.45 2.64 -20.02
CA PRO A 365 -12.06 3.97 -19.96
C PRO A 365 -11.18 5.00 -20.65
N SER A 366 -11.83 5.93 -21.36
CA SER A 366 -11.15 7.11 -21.90
C SER A 366 -10.84 8.09 -20.78
N ARG A 367 -10.02 9.10 -21.08
CA ARG A 367 -9.70 10.17 -20.13
C ARG A 367 -10.97 10.93 -19.70
N GLU A 368 -11.86 11.21 -20.65
CA GLU A 368 -13.09 11.98 -20.45
C GLU A 368 -14.02 11.31 -19.42
N ALA A 369 -13.94 9.99 -19.28
CA ALA A 369 -14.70 9.24 -18.27
C ALA A 369 -14.36 9.65 -16.83
N PHE A 370 -13.18 10.21 -16.59
CA PHE A 370 -12.73 10.69 -15.27
C PHE A 370 -12.78 12.22 -15.11
N GLU A 371 -13.11 12.96 -16.17
CA GLU A 371 -13.00 14.43 -16.24
C GLU A 371 -13.76 15.15 -15.12
N LYS A 372 -14.91 14.59 -14.70
CA LYS A 372 -15.72 15.13 -13.59
C LYS A 372 -14.92 15.26 -12.29
N GLU A 373 -14.04 14.31 -11.99
CA GLU A 373 -13.23 14.31 -10.76
C GLU A 373 -11.77 14.73 -10.99
N PHE A 374 -11.32 14.67 -12.24
CA PHE A 374 -9.98 15.02 -12.71
C PHE A 374 -10.11 16.00 -13.90
N PRO A 375 -10.39 17.29 -13.62
CA PRO A 375 -10.72 18.24 -14.67
C PRO A 375 -9.47 18.72 -15.42
N LEU A 376 -9.64 19.20 -16.66
CA LEU A 376 -8.55 19.55 -17.57
C LEU A 376 -7.58 20.59 -17.00
N GLU A 377 -8.02 21.49 -16.12
CA GLU A 377 -7.14 22.51 -15.53
C GLU A 377 -6.04 21.89 -14.66
N LEU A 378 -6.19 20.62 -14.26
CA LEU A 378 -5.25 19.87 -13.44
C LEU A 378 -4.42 18.85 -14.22
N LYS A 379 -4.49 18.84 -15.56
CA LYS A 379 -3.82 17.86 -16.42
C LYS A 379 -2.32 17.71 -16.11
N ASN A 380 -1.62 18.81 -15.83
CA ASN A 380 -0.18 18.82 -15.56
C ASN A 380 0.20 18.49 -14.11
N HIS A 381 -0.76 18.14 -13.25
CA HIS A 381 -0.49 17.86 -11.83
C HIS A 381 -0.05 16.41 -11.55
N ALA A 382 -0.07 15.53 -12.56
CA ALA A 382 0.35 14.14 -12.46
C ALA A 382 -0.30 13.41 -11.26
N ALA A 383 -1.62 13.21 -11.33
CA ALA A 383 -2.43 12.71 -10.21
C ALA A 383 -2.14 11.23 -9.82
N TYR A 384 -1.60 10.44 -10.76
CA TYR A 384 -1.29 9.01 -10.59
C TYR A 384 -2.52 8.16 -10.25
N LEU A 385 -3.66 8.39 -10.91
CA LEU A 385 -4.81 7.50 -10.75
C LEU A 385 -4.44 6.07 -11.17
N GLY A 386 -4.83 5.09 -10.36
CA GLY A 386 -4.44 3.69 -10.55
C GLY A 386 -3.11 3.34 -9.87
N TYR A 387 -2.57 4.21 -9.00
CA TYR A 387 -1.44 3.84 -8.15
C TYR A 387 -1.79 2.64 -7.25
N THR A 388 -3.02 2.62 -6.77
CA THR A 388 -3.66 1.46 -6.16
C THR A 388 -4.97 1.16 -6.86
N VAL A 389 -5.31 -0.13 -6.93
CA VAL A 389 -6.62 -0.60 -7.41
C VAL A 389 -7.15 -1.68 -6.48
N SER A 390 -8.46 -1.69 -6.25
CA SER A 390 -9.15 -2.72 -5.47
C SER A 390 -10.63 -2.78 -5.87
N SER A 391 -11.43 -3.58 -5.17
CA SER A 391 -12.88 -3.61 -5.35
C SER A 391 -13.60 -3.86 -4.03
N VAL A 392 -14.77 -3.24 -3.87
CA VAL A 392 -15.68 -3.49 -2.75
C VAL A 392 -16.96 -4.14 -3.25
N ILE A 393 -17.53 -5.03 -2.43
CA ILE A 393 -18.88 -5.55 -2.64
C ILE A 393 -19.78 -4.82 -1.65
N VAL A 394 -20.79 -4.12 -2.16
CA VAL A 394 -21.77 -3.38 -1.34
C VAL A 394 -23.03 -4.21 -1.11
N GLY A 395 -23.82 -3.90 -0.09
CA GLY A 395 -24.92 -4.77 0.39
C GLY A 395 -26.06 -5.10 -0.58
N ASP A 396 -26.08 -4.51 -1.78
CA ASP A 396 -26.95 -4.93 -2.90
C ASP A 396 -26.23 -5.88 -3.88
N TRP A 397 -25.13 -6.50 -3.43
CA TRP A 397 -24.25 -7.39 -4.19
C TRP A 397 -23.62 -6.76 -5.43
N ARG A 398 -23.65 -5.43 -5.53
CA ARG A 398 -22.96 -4.71 -6.59
C ARG A 398 -21.49 -4.59 -6.25
N ARG A 399 -20.65 -4.66 -7.28
CA ARG A 399 -19.22 -4.42 -7.16
C ARG A 399 -18.93 -2.98 -7.55
N LEU A 400 -18.22 -2.27 -6.68
CA LEU A 400 -17.60 -1.00 -7.02
C LEU A 400 -16.09 -1.20 -7.08
N TYR A 401 -15.46 -0.57 -8.05
CA TYR A 401 -14.01 -0.55 -8.18
C TYR A 401 -13.45 0.64 -7.40
N VAL A 402 -12.28 0.46 -6.83
CA VAL A 402 -11.57 1.48 -6.06
C VAL A 402 -10.27 1.80 -6.78
N ALA A 403 -9.95 3.08 -6.95
CA ALA A 403 -8.67 3.52 -7.48
C ALA A 403 -8.12 4.70 -6.69
N GLY A 404 -6.85 4.60 -6.29
CA GLY A 404 -6.11 5.67 -5.62
C GLY A 404 -5.32 6.54 -6.59
N ALA A 405 -5.27 7.83 -6.29
CA ALA A 405 -4.54 8.88 -6.98
C ALA A 405 -3.76 9.73 -5.95
N PRO A 406 -2.67 9.20 -5.37
CA PRO A 406 -2.02 9.79 -4.19
C PRO A 406 -1.37 11.16 -4.43
N ARG A 407 -1.19 11.55 -5.70
CA ARG A 407 -0.64 12.87 -6.08
C ARG A 407 -1.70 13.88 -6.48
N PHE A 408 -2.98 13.52 -6.52
CA PHE A 408 -4.04 14.46 -6.88
C PHE A 408 -4.01 15.72 -6.00
N LYS A 409 -3.87 16.89 -6.63
CA LYS A 409 -3.68 18.20 -5.97
C LYS A 409 -2.59 18.19 -4.88
N HIS A 410 -1.60 17.31 -5.01
CA HIS A 410 -0.56 17.04 -4.02
C HIS A 410 -1.08 16.58 -2.64
N LYS A 411 -2.38 16.27 -2.49
CA LYS A 411 -2.98 15.80 -1.22
C LYS A 411 -3.35 14.32 -1.28
N GLY A 412 -3.67 13.83 -2.48
CA GLY A 412 -4.16 12.49 -2.71
C GLY A 412 -5.69 12.42 -2.78
N LYS A 413 -6.18 11.39 -3.47
CA LYS A 413 -7.60 11.12 -3.68
C LYS A 413 -7.82 9.63 -3.88
N VAL A 414 -8.98 9.13 -3.49
CA VAL A 414 -9.46 7.78 -3.83
C VAL A 414 -10.87 7.90 -4.39
N ILE A 415 -11.13 7.22 -5.50
CA ILE A 415 -12.47 7.16 -6.11
C ILE A 415 -13.04 5.75 -6.02
N LEU A 416 -14.35 5.68 -5.80
CA LEU A 416 -15.14 4.46 -5.93
C LEU A 416 -16.06 4.65 -7.14
N PHE A 417 -16.04 3.71 -8.07
CA PHE A 417 -16.76 3.84 -9.33
C PHE A 417 -17.31 2.50 -9.81
N ASP A 418 -18.41 2.58 -10.56
CA ASP A 418 -18.91 1.48 -11.37
C ASP A 418 -18.33 1.61 -12.79
N LEU A 419 -18.12 0.47 -13.45
CA LEU A 419 -17.61 0.40 -14.82
C LEU A 419 -18.63 -0.35 -15.67
N THR A 420 -19.28 0.37 -16.59
CA THR A 420 -20.30 -0.23 -17.46
C THR A 420 -19.65 -1.17 -18.47
N PRO A 421 -20.42 -2.12 -19.05
CA PRO A 421 -19.95 -2.97 -20.15
C PRO A 421 -19.46 -2.19 -21.38
N GLU A 422 -19.95 -0.97 -21.57
CA GLU A 422 -19.56 -0.06 -22.65
C GLU A 422 -18.25 0.68 -22.35
N GLY A 423 -17.73 0.60 -21.11
CA GLY A 423 -16.51 1.26 -20.67
C GLY A 423 -16.72 2.63 -20.01
N ASP A 424 -17.97 3.02 -19.76
CA ASP A 424 -18.28 4.27 -19.05
C ASP A 424 -18.01 4.13 -17.55
N VAL A 425 -17.50 5.20 -16.96
CA VAL A 425 -17.18 5.26 -15.53
C VAL A 425 -18.22 6.09 -14.80
N ILE A 426 -18.88 5.47 -13.82
CA ILE A 426 -19.85 6.17 -12.95
C ILE A 426 -19.25 6.28 -11.56
N ILE A 427 -18.70 7.46 -11.26
CA ILE A 427 -18.09 7.73 -9.95
C ILE A 427 -19.20 7.86 -8.90
N THR A 428 -19.21 6.92 -7.96
CA THR A 428 -20.17 6.84 -6.86
C THR A 428 -19.69 7.68 -5.68
N GLN A 429 -18.39 7.67 -5.40
CA GLN A 429 -17.80 8.40 -4.28
C GLN A 429 -16.38 8.87 -4.60
N ALA A 430 -16.03 10.05 -4.11
CA ALA A 430 -14.69 10.62 -4.19
C ALA A 430 -14.23 11.06 -2.80
N LEU A 431 -13.13 10.48 -2.33
CA LEU A 431 -12.52 10.72 -1.03
C LEU A 431 -11.24 11.51 -1.22
N ASN A 432 -11.17 12.72 -0.65
CA ASN A 432 -10.01 13.60 -0.81
C ASN A 432 -9.12 13.57 0.42
N GLY A 433 -7.80 13.55 0.21
CA GLY A 433 -6.80 13.69 1.26
C GLY A 433 -6.83 15.09 1.89
N GLU A 434 -6.53 15.17 3.18
CA GLU A 434 -6.61 16.41 3.96
C GLU A 434 -5.31 17.24 3.83
N GLN A 435 -4.16 16.57 3.90
CA GLN A 435 -2.84 17.18 4.04
C GLN A 435 -2.01 17.00 2.75
N ILE A 436 -1.33 18.07 2.35
CA ILE A 436 -0.39 18.06 1.22
C ILE A 436 0.81 17.15 1.53
N GLY A 437 1.27 16.39 0.54
CA GLY A 437 2.39 15.47 0.66
C GLY A 437 2.07 14.18 1.43
N SER A 438 0.87 14.04 2.00
CA SER A 438 0.52 12.87 2.83
C SER A 438 0.41 11.55 2.06
N TYR A 439 0.32 11.65 0.72
CA TYR A 439 0.23 10.51 -0.19
C TYR A 439 -1.04 9.65 0.02
N PHE A 440 -2.14 10.30 0.42
CA PHE A 440 -3.43 9.65 0.68
C PHE A 440 -3.94 8.85 -0.53
N GLY A 441 -4.21 7.56 -0.34
CA GLY A 441 -4.63 6.64 -1.41
C GLY A 441 -3.51 5.83 -2.05
N SER A 442 -2.29 5.89 -1.48
CA SER A 442 -1.16 5.08 -1.95
C SER A 442 -1.21 3.62 -1.52
N GLU A 443 -2.02 3.31 -0.51
CA GLU A 443 -2.36 1.96 -0.07
C GLU A 443 -3.85 1.94 0.28
N VAL A 444 -4.56 0.92 -0.22
CA VAL A 444 -5.99 0.73 0.00
C VAL A 444 -6.22 -0.73 0.38
N CYS A 445 -6.98 -0.95 1.45
CA CYS A 445 -7.31 -2.29 1.94
C CYS A 445 -8.81 -2.39 2.15
N VAL A 446 -9.41 -3.46 1.64
CA VAL A 446 -10.85 -3.76 1.79
C VAL A 446 -10.99 -4.90 2.78
N VAL A 447 -11.94 -4.79 3.72
CA VAL A 447 -12.13 -5.78 4.78
C VAL A 447 -13.62 -6.12 4.87
N ASP A 448 -13.90 -7.40 4.72
CA ASP A 448 -15.14 -8.06 5.14
C ASP A 448 -14.84 -8.68 6.51
N VAL A 449 -15.37 -8.07 7.57
CA VAL A 449 -14.97 -8.38 8.96
C VAL A 449 -15.71 -9.61 9.45
N ASP A 450 -17.00 -9.74 9.16
CA ASP A 450 -17.82 -10.89 9.59
C ASP A 450 -17.88 -12.03 8.56
N GLN A 451 -17.18 -11.87 7.44
CA GLN A 451 -17.02 -12.87 6.37
C GLN A 451 -18.36 -13.24 5.70
N ASP A 452 -19.28 -12.29 5.59
CA ASP A 452 -20.59 -12.50 4.96
C ASP A 452 -20.56 -12.35 3.42
N GLY A 453 -19.42 -11.93 2.85
CA GLY A 453 -19.19 -11.69 1.43
C GLY A 453 -19.45 -10.26 0.99
N ILE A 454 -19.90 -9.38 1.88
CA ILE A 454 -20.07 -7.95 1.68
C ILE A 454 -18.90 -7.24 2.36
N THR A 455 -18.35 -6.23 1.70
CA THR A 455 -17.28 -5.44 2.31
C THR A 455 -17.87 -4.54 3.40
N ASP A 456 -17.34 -4.61 4.62
CA ASP A 456 -17.73 -3.72 5.72
C ASP A 456 -16.93 -2.43 5.72
N ILE A 457 -15.63 -2.55 5.45
CA ILE A 457 -14.66 -1.50 5.68
C ILE A 457 -13.79 -1.27 4.44
N LEU A 458 -13.60 0.01 4.11
CA LEU A 458 -12.51 0.48 3.26
C LEU A 458 -11.49 1.25 4.10
N LEU A 459 -10.25 0.79 4.08
CA LEU A 459 -9.10 1.44 4.69
C LEU A 459 -8.31 2.18 3.61
N ILE A 460 -7.95 3.43 3.90
CA ILE A 460 -7.12 4.25 3.01
C ILE A 460 -5.95 4.80 3.82
N ALA A 461 -4.74 4.51 3.39
CA ALA A 461 -3.55 5.02 4.04
C ALA A 461 -3.04 6.33 3.43
N ALA A 462 -2.38 7.11 4.28
CA ALA A 462 -1.58 8.28 3.95
C ALA A 462 -0.23 8.15 4.68
N PRO A 463 0.68 7.28 4.21
CA PRO A 463 1.90 6.92 4.94
C PRO A 463 2.86 8.10 5.12
N MET A 464 2.81 9.11 4.25
CA MET A 464 3.65 10.31 4.37
C MET A 464 2.97 11.44 5.17
N PHE A 465 1.88 11.14 5.88
CA PHE A 465 1.20 12.12 6.72
C PHE A 465 2.15 12.65 7.81
N LEU A 466 2.27 13.97 7.88
CA LEU A 466 3.07 14.69 8.86
C LEU A 466 2.27 14.89 10.14
N GLY A 467 2.74 14.24 11.21
CA GLY A 467 2.20 14.37 12.56
C GLY A 467 2.83 15.53 13.34
N ALA A 468 2.78 15.43 14.68
CA ALA A 468 3.37 16.44 15.55
C ALA A 468 4.89 16.55 15.31
N GLY A 469 5.40 17.79 15.20
CA GLY A 469 6.83 18.05 14.99
C GLY A 469 7.31 17.92 13.54
N ASN A 470 6.42 17.92 12.54
CA ASN A 470 6.73 17.78 11.10
C ASN A 470 7.48 16.47 10.77
N LYS A 471 7.10 15.40 11.46
CA LYS A 471 7.65 14.05 11.27
C LYS A 471 6.65 13.17 10.52
N GLU A 472 7.12 12.30 9.64
CA GLU A 472 6.27 11.41 8.82
C GLU A 472 5.70 10.27 9.66
N THR A 473 4.66 10.53 10.44
CA THR A 473 4.04 9.50 11.29
C THR A 473 3.28 8.47 10.46
N GLY A 474 2.68 8.90 9.35
CA GLY A 474 1.70 8.12 8.61
C GLY A 474 0.34 8.06 9.32
N LYS A 475 -0.69 7.67 8.58
CA LYS A 475 -2.08 7.65 9.07
C LYS A 475 -2.93 6.70 8.24
N VAL A 476 -3.85 5.98 8.88
CA VAL A 476 -4.82 5.12 8.19
C VAL A 476 -6.25 5.54 8.53
N TYR A 477 -7.06 5.76 7.50
CA TYR A 477 -8.45 6.22 7.58
C TYR A 477 -9.39 5.03 7.40
N VAL A 478 -10.38 4.87 8.29
CA VAL A 478 -11.36 3.77 8.27
C VAL A 478 -12.74 4.28 7.83
N TYR A 479 -13.31 3.67 6.79
CA TYR A 479 -14.63 4.01 6.24
C TYR A 479 -15.56 2.79 6.31
N TYR A 480 -16.66 2.89 7.09
CA TYR A 480 -17.65 1.81 7.31
C TYR A 480 -18.91 1.91 6.42
N SER A 481 -19.03 2.96 5.60
CA SER A 481 -20.18 3.15 4.72
C SER A 481 -19.78 3.80 3.40
N PHE A 482 -20.07 3.09 2.31
CA PHE A 482 -19.77 3.51 0.94
C PHE A 482 -20.85 4.42 0.33
N TYR A 483 -21.99 4.58 1.00
CA TYR A 483 -23.10 5.42 0.54
C TYR A 483 -23.16 6.77 1.25
N HIS A 484 -22.65 6.85 2.49
CA HIS A 484 -22.60 8.09 3.26
C HIS A 484 -21.23 8.24 3.91
N ALA A 485 -20.35 8.97 3.21
CA ALA A 485 -18.99 9.29 3.61
C ALA A 485 -18.95 10.11 4.91
N LYS A 486 -19.10 9.47 6.06
CA LYS A 486 -18.59 10.00 7.32
C LYS A 486 -17.33 9.21 7.64
N GLN A 487 -16.21 9.91 7.81
CA GLN A 487 -15.07 9.35 8.50
C GLN A 487 -15.53 9.02 9.93
N HIS A 488 -15.35 7.78 10.36
CA HIS A 488 -15.81 7.35 11.67
C HIS A 488 -14.64 7.17 12.64
N ILE A 489 -13.52 6.58 12.19
CA ILE A 489 -12.41 6.18 13.06
C ILE A 489 -11.06 6.41 12.36
N LEU A 490 -10.07 6.87 13.13
CA LEU A 490 -8.68 7.04 12.70
C LEU A 490 -7.82 5.99 13.42
N LEU A 491 -7.04 5.22 12.67
CA LEU A 491 -5.95 4.44 13.23
C LEU A 491 -4.69 5.32 13.15
N ASP A 492 -4.23 5.74 14.33
CA ASP A 492 -3.05 6.60 14.48
C ASP A 492 -2.09 5.97 15.49
N LEU A 493 -0.81 6.19 15.28
CA LEU A 493 0.21 5.81 16.24
C LEU A 493 0.19 6.80 17.41
N ASN A 494 0.42 6.30 18.62
CA ASN A 494 0.64 7.17 19.77
C ASN A 494 1.78 8.17 19.47
N LEU A 495 1.70 9.37 20.08
CA LEU A 495 2.58 10.55 19.92
C LEU A 495 4.12 10.32 20.02
N LYS A 496 4.59 9.09 20.27
CA LYS A 496 6.01 8.75 20.41
C LYS A 496 6.68 8.30 19.12
N SER A 497 5.92 7.81 18.14
CA SER A 497 6.48 7.29 16.90
C SER A 497 6.87 8.45 15.96
N GLN A 498 8.10 8.46 15.46
CA GLN A 498 8.62 9.49 14.56
C GLN A 498 9.04 8.83 13.25
N ASP A 499 8.73 9.47 12.12
CA ASP A 499 9.12 9.04 10.78
C ASP A 499 8.78 7.56 10.51
N ALA A 500 7.62 7.08 10.97
CA ALA A 500 7.25 5.67 10.93
C ALA A 500 6.69 5.19 9.59
N ARG A 501 6.10 6.11 8.81
CA ARG A 501 5.28 5.79 7.63
C ARG A 501 4.22 4.71 7.89
N PHE A 502 3.47 4.87 8.98
CA PHE A 502 2.38 3.96 9.32
C PHE A 502 1.33 3.89 8.19
N GLY A 503 0.94 2.66 7.82
CA GLY A 503 0.04 2.42 6.69
C GLY A 503 0.78 2.29 5.35
N TYR A 504 2.10 2.08 5.37
CA TYR A 504 2.87 1.85 4.13
C TYR A 504 2.42 0.59 3.39
N ALA A 505 2.10 -0.46 4.15
CA ALA A 505 1.51 -1.71 3.65
C ALA A 505 0.40 -2.15 4.60
N MET A 506 -0.66 -2.73 4.04
CA MET A 506 -1.76 -3.33 4.81
C MET A 506 -2.08 -4.72 4.29
N ALA A 507 -2.51 -5.61 5.19
CA ALA A 507 -3.02 -6.94 4.81
C ALA A 507 -4.13 -7.36 5.76
N VAL A 508 -5.08 -8.13 5.24
CA VAL A 508 -6.15 -8.76 6.03
C VAL A 508 -5.74 -10.19 6.34
N ALA A 509 -5.83 -10.57 7.61
CA ALA A 509 -5.80 -11.97 8.03
C ALA A 509 -7.23 -12.45 8.30
N PRO A 510 -7.63 -13.64 7.80
CA PRO A 510 -8.98 -14.13 7.96
C PRO A 510 -9.49 -14.19 9.41
N ASP A 511 -8.68 -14.69 10.35
CA ASP A 511 -9.02 -14.76 11.79
C ASP A 511 -7.80 -15.26 12.58
N LEU A 512 -6.98 -14.36 13.15
CA LEU A 512 -5.77 -14.72 13.91
C LEU A 512 -6.08 -15.15 15.34
N ASN A 513 -7.17 -14.64 15.93
CA ASN A 513 -7.53 -14.92 17.32
C ASN A 513 -8.61 -16.01 17.48
N HIS A 514 -9.15 -16.51 16.38
CA HIS A 514 -10.23 -17.48 16.29
C HIS A 514 -11.53 -17.00 16.97
N ASP A 515 -11.92 -15.75 16.71
CA ASP A 515 -13.17 -15.16 17.17
C ASP A 515 -14.29 -15.10 16.13
N GLY A 516 -13.99 -15.49 14.90
CA GLY A 516 -14.89 -15.46 13.76
C GLY A 516 -14.85 -14.16 12.97
N TYR A 517 -13.98 -13.21 13.33
CA TYR A 517 -13.83 -11.93 12.64
C TYR A 517 -12.44 -11.75 12.01
N ALA A 518 -12.41 -11.02 10.90
CA ALA A 518 -11.16 -10.72 10.20
C ALA A 518 -10.30 -9.67 10.92
N ASP A 519 -8.99 -9.91 10.91
CA ASP A 519 -7.98 -9.08 11.55
C ASP A 519 -7.20 -8.25 10.53
N LEU A 520 -6.67 -7.12 10.98
CA LEU A 520 -5.92 -6.19 10.15
C LEU A 520 -4.45 -6.10 10.59
N LEU A 521 -3.56 -6.21 9.61
CA LEU A 521 -2.13 -5.98 9.75
C LEU A 521 -1.75 -4.64 9.11
N VAL A 522 -0.95 -3.84 9.81
CA VAL A 522 -0.47 -2.54 9.31
C VAL A 522 1.03 -2.40 9.52
N GLY A 523 1.76 -2.11 8.45
CA GLY A 523 3.20 -1.92 8.43
C GLY A 523 3.63 -0.47 8.66
N ALA A 524 4.72 -0.29 9.40
CA ALA A 524 5.40 0.98 9.64
C ALA A 524 6.92 0.80 9.44
N PRO A 525 7.40 0.66 8.20
CA PRO A 525 8.76 0.24 7.91
C PRO A 525 9.85 1.22 8.36
N LEU A 526 9.54 2.50 8.51
CA LEU A 526 10.54 3.50 8.89
C LEU A 526 10.62 3.73 10.42
N GLU A 527 9.74 3.09 11.19
CA GLU A 527 9.71 3.22 12.64
C GLU A 527 10.98 2.67 13.31
N ASP A 528 11.26 3.09 14.55
CA ASP A 528 12.38 2.62 15.37
C ASP A 528 13.75 2.81 14.67
N ASP A 529 13.96 3.98 14.06
CA ASP A 529 15.15 4.31 13.27
C ASP A 529 15.34 3.38 12.07
N HIS A 530 14.34 3.34 11.19
CA HIS A 530 14.35 2.56 9.94
C HIS A 530 14.40 1.03 10.15
N GLN A 531 14.30 0.53 11.39
CA GLN A 531 14.22 -0.91 11.67
C GLN A 531 12.85 -1.48 11.29
N GLY A 532 11.81 -0.68 11.45
CA GLY A 532 10.43 -0.99 11.08
C GLY A 532 9.64 -1.75 12.15
N ALA A 533 8.32 -1.69 12.04
CA ALA A 533 7.39 -2.36 12.94
C ALA A 533 6.12 -2.85 12.22
N LEU A 534 5.47 -3.84 12.82
CA LEU A 534 4.19 -4.39 12.40
C LEU A 534 3.16 -4.24 13.53
N TYR A 535 1.94 -3.83 13.19
CA TYR A 535 0.81 -3.68 14.10
C TYR A 535 -0.31 -4.63 13.72
N ILE A 536 -0.96 -5.22 14.72
CA ILE A 536 -2.08 -6.15 14.57
C ILE A 536 -3.30 -5.56 15.26
N TYR A 537 -4.43 -5.49 14.56
CA TYR A 537 -5.70 -4.98 15.04
C TYR A 537 -6.79 -6.04 14.87
N HIS A 538 -7.64 -6.20 15.89
CA HIS A 538 -8.74 -7.16 15.84
C HIS A 538 -10.01 -6.61 15.23
N GLY A 539 -10.71 -7.46 14.49
CA GLY A 539 -12.11 -7.26 14.10
C GLY A 539 -13.06 -7.51 15.26
N ASP A 540 -14.25 -6.92 15.21
CA ASP A 540 -15.38 -7.20 16.09
C ASP A 540 -16.67 -6.78 15.39
N GLU A 541 -17.58 -7.72 15.20
CA GLU A 541 -18.81 -7.55 14.41
C GLU A 541 -18.50 -7.01 13.00
N TYR A 542 -18.76 -5.72 12.74
CA TYR A 542 -18.56 -5.04 11.45
C TYR A 542 -17.49 -3.94 11.54
N TYR A 543 -16.66 -3.93 12.59
CA TYR A 543 -15.63 -2.90 12.78
C TYR A 543 -14.25 -3.43 13.21
N ILE A 544 -13.21 -2.67 12.89
CA ILE A 544 -11.87 -2.87 13.46
C ILE A 544 -11.74 -2.10 14.78
N ILE A 545 -11.25 -2.78 15.82
CA ILE A 545 -10.95 -2.18 17.12
C ILE A 545 -9.76 -1.21 16.97
N PRO A 546 -9.89 0.08 17.35
CA PRO A 546 -8.84 1.07 17.06
C PRO A 546 -7.52 0.91 17.83
N GLN A 547 -7.51 0.07 18.86
CA GLN A 547 -6.32 -0.21 19.65
C GLN A 547 -5.66 -1.48 19.13
N TYR A 548 -4.39 -1.37 18.71
CA TYR A 548 -3.62 -2.53 18.32
C TYR A 548 -3.46 -3.49 19.50
N LYS A 549 -3.43 -4.78 19.20
CA LYS A 549 -3.33 -5.89 20.15
C LYS A 549 -1.92 -6.45 20.26
N GLN A 550 -1.16 -6.34 19.16
CA GLN A 550 0.26 -6.61 19.13
C GLN A 550 0.99 -5.52 18.35
N ARG A 551 2.17 -5.16 18.83
CA ARG A 551 3.19 -4.45 18.07
C ARG A 551 4.46 -5.30 18.03
N ILE A 552 4.97 -5.55 16.84
CA ILE A 552 6.16 -6.37 16.61
C ILE A 552 7.25 -5.45 16.01
N PRO A 553 8.22 -4.96 16.81
CA PRO A 553 9.35 -4.22 16.28
C PRO A 553 10.34 -5.16 15.58
N GLY A 554 10.88 -4.76 14.43
CA GLY A 554 11.90 -5.51 13.70
C GLY A 554 13.13 -5.81 14.56
N SER A 555 13.52 -4.86 15.42
CA SER A 555 14.62 -4.99 16.38
C SER A 555 14.46 -6.15 17.37
N SER A 556 13.23 -6.58 17.66
CA SER A 556 12.98 -7.74 18.54
C SER A 556 13.20 -9.08 17.85
N LEU A 557 13.18 -9.11 16.52
CA LEU A 557 13.36 -10.30 15.70
C LEU A 557 14.83 -10.50 15.33
N SER A 558 15.48 -9.42 14.88
CA SER A 558 16.91 -9.40 14.57
C SER A 558 17.42 -7.96 14.58
N ALA A 559 18.60 -7.73 15.17
CA ALA A 559 19.21 -6.40 15.30
C ALA A 559 19.63 -5.78 13.95
N GLY A 560 19.70 -6.56 12.87
CA GLY A 560 20.09 -6.09 11.54
C GLY A 560 18.91 -5.83 10.60
N LEU A 561 17.66 -6.02 11.04
CA LEU A 561 16.50 -5.80 10.18
C LEU A 561 16.28 -4.31 9.92
N GLN A 562 15.99 -3.98 8.67
CA GLN A 562 15.60 -2.65 8.23
C GLN A 562 14.34 -2.74 7.38
N TYR A 563 13.51 -1.71 7.43
CA TYR A 563 12.26 -1.60 6.68
C TYR A 563 11.29 -2.76 6.90
N PHE A 564 11.30 -3.34 8.11
CA PHE A 564 10.39 -4.40 8.48
C PHE A 564 8.94 -3.91 8.47
N GLY A 565 8.08 -4.63 7.73
CA GLY A 565 6.68 -4.21 7.53
C GLY A 565 6.44 -3.44 6.23
N ARG A 566 7.39 -3.43 5.29
CA ARG A 566 7.22 -2.79 3.97
C ARG A 566 6.28 -3.53 3.01
N SER A 567 6.02 -4.81 3.27
CA SER A 567 5.05 -5.64 2.54
C SER A 567 4.57 -6.77 3.43
N LEU A 568 3.33 -7.22 3.26
CA LEU A 568 2.63 -8.10 4.19
C LEU A 568 1.79 -9.13 3.43
N SER A 569 1.70 -10.35 3.97
CA SER A 569 0.79 -11.40 3.50
C SER A 569 0.45 -12.34 4.67
N ALA A 570 -0.84 -12.61 4.89
CA ALA A 570 -1.34 -13.42 6.01
C ALA A 570 -2.62 -14.19 5.61
N LEU A 571 -2.48 -15.08 4.63
CA LEU A 571 -3.57 -15.79 3.96
C LEU A 571 -3.68 -17.27 4.37
N MET A 572 -2.58 -17.89 4.79
CA MET A 572 -2.55 -19.34 5.01
C MET A 572 -1.55 -19.76 6.09
N ASP A 573 -1.74 -20.98 6.59
CA ASP A 573 -0.77 -21.75 7.36
C ASP A 573 0.40 -22.16 6.44
N LEU A 574 1.62 -21.77 6.76
CA LEU A 574 2.82 -22.14 6.02
C LEU A 574 3.66 -23.23 6.70
N ASP A 575 3.47 -23.52 7.99
CA ASP A 575 4.29 -24.47 8.75
C ASP A 575 3.61 -25.82 9.08
N GLY A 576 2.32 -25.94 8.78
CA GLY A 576 1.53 -27.15 8.93
C GLY A 576 0.86 -27.32 10.30
N ASP A 577 0.81 -26.28 11.14
CA ASP A 577 0.21 -26.35 12.47
C ASP A 577 -1.29 -25.97 12.55
N GLU A 578 -1.94 -25.77 11.39
CA GLU A 578 -3.33 -25.33 11.24
C GLU A 578 -3.61 -23.88 11.69
N LEU A 579 -2.58 -23.10 12.05
CA LEU A 579 -2.70 -21.69 12.38
C LEU A 579 -2.19 -20.81 11.23
N LEU A 580 -2.76 -19.61 11.10
CA LEU A 580 -2.32 -18.67 10.07
C LEU A 580 -0.92 -18.15 10.36
N ASP A 581 -0.07 -18.13 9.35
CA ASP A 581 1.26 -17.54 9.43
C ASP A 581 1.32 -16.17 8.77
N LEU A 582 2.28 -15.34 9.19
CA LEU A 582 2.48 -13.99 8.68
C LEU A 582 3.80 -13.92 7.93
N ALA A 583 3.75 -13.60 6.64
CA ALA A 583 4.91 -13.26 5.84
C ALA A 583 5.08 -11.73 5.78
N VAL A 584 6.27 -11.25 6.13
CA VAL A 584 6.59 -9.82 6.23
C VAL A 584 7.88 -9.51 5.48
N GLY A 585 7.81 -8.57 4.55
CA GLY A 585 8.98 -8.06 3.84
C GLY A 585 9.81 -7.09 4.68
N ALA A 586 11.12 -7.08 4.44
CA ALA A 586 12.11 -6.17 4.98
C ALA A 586 13.22 -5.95 3.92
N GLN A 587 14.14 -5.03 4.14
CA GLN A 587 15.27 -4.83 3.23
C GLN A 587 16.23 -6.01 3.27
N GLY A 588 16.41 -6.68 2.12
CA GLY A 588 17.31 -7.84 2.00
C GLY A 588 16.78 -9.12 2.66
N THR A 589 15.58 -9.08 3.25
CA THR A 589 15.03 -10.23 3.99
C THR A 589 13.51 -10.35 3.85
N ALA A 590 12.99 -11.57 3.94
CA ALA A 590 11.59 -11.86 4.17
C ALA A 590 11.47 -12.66 5.48
N VAL A 591 10.50 -12.32 6.32
CA VAL A 591 10.33 -12.91 7.65
C VAL A 591 9.00 -13.64 7.71
N LEU A 592 9.03 -14.89 8.16
CA LEU A 592 7.86 -15.67 8.49
C LEU A 592 7.70 -15.72 10.01
N LEU A 593 6.56 -15.23 10.48
CA LEU A 593 6.16 -15.27 11.88
C LEU A 593 5.00 -16.23 12.05
N LYS A 594 5.12 -17.10 13.06
CA LYS A 594 4.14 -18.15 13.32
C LYS A 594 3.10 -17.69 14.32
N SER A 595 1.86 -18.12 14.14
CA SER A 595 0.86 -17.97 15.18
C SER A 595 1.06 -19.00 16.30
N ARG A 596 0.48 -18.74 17.47
CA ARG A 596 0.49 -19.65 18.62
C ARG A 596 -0.93 -19.98 19.01
N SER A 597 -1.16 -21.20 19.46
CA SER A 597 -2.48 -21.62 19.90
C SER A 597 -2.96 -20.78 21.08
N ILE A 598 -4.24 -20.42 21.07
CA ILE A 598 -4.89 -19.63 22.11
C ILE A 598 -5.68 -20.55 23.03
N VAL A 599 -5.51 -20.39 24.35
CA VAL A 599 -6.21 -21.19 25.36
C VAL A 599 -7.02 -20.34 26.33
N GLN A 600 -8.20 -20.86 26.69
CA GLN A 600 -9.06 -20.34 27.73
C GLN A 600 -9.00 -21.25 28.95
N ILE A 601 -8.64 -20.68 30.11
CA ILE A 601 -8.54 -21.44 31.37
C ILE A 601 -9.72 -21.08 32.26
N ASN A 602 -10.66 -22.02 32.37
CA ASN A 602 -11.79 -21.93 33.28
C ASN A 602 -11.42 -22.51 34.65
N VAL A 603 -11.62 -21.71 35.69
CA VAL A 603 -11.34 -22.12 37.07
C VAL A 603 -12.65 -22.35 37.81
N SER A 604 -12.76 -23.48 38.48
CA SER A 604 -13.79 -23.71 39.50
C SER A 604 -13.14 -23.97 40.86
N LEU A 605 -13.71 -23.36 41.90
CA LEU A 605 -13.27 -23.50 43.28
C LEU A 605 -14.47 -23.90 44.13
N SER A 606 -14.40 -25.06 44.78
CA SER A 606 -15.42 -25.55 45.70
C SER A 606 -14.84 -25.79 47.09
N PHE A 607 -15.69 -25.65 48.10
CA PHE A 607 -15.30 -25.79 49.51
C PHE A 607 -16.20 -26.83 50.18
N GLN A 608 -15.60 -27.71 50.97
CA GLN A 608 -16.31 -28.67 51.79
C GLN A 608 -15.81 -28.57 53.24
N PRO A 609 -16.67 -28.14 54.20
CA PRO A 609 -18.04 -27.66 54.03
C PRO A 609 -18.14 -26.31 53.28
N HIS A 610 -19.33 -25.99 52.74
CA HIS A 610 -19.58 -24.79 51.92
C HIS A 610 -19.56 -23.47 52.72
N SER A 611 -19.62 -23.55 54.04
CA SER A 611 -19.57 -22.44 54.98
C SER A 611 -18.86 -22.87 56.27
N ILE A 612 -18.31 -21.92 57.02
CA ILE A 612 -17.56 -22.19 58.25
C ILE A 612 -18.45 -21.91 59.45
N ASN A 613 -18.69 -22.94 60.27
CA ASN A 613 -19.29 -22.78 61.59
C ASN A 613 -18.24 -22.22 62.56
N VAL A 614 -18.56 -21.10 63.22
CA VAL A 614 -17.65 -20.41 64.15
C VAL A 614 -17.52 -21.15 65.50
N ILE A 615 -18.52 -21.97 65.84
CA ILE A 615 -18.65 -22.67 67.13
C ILE A 615 -18.11 -24.10 67.02
N GLN A 616 -18.47 -24.83 65.96
CA GLN A 616 -18.06 -26.22 65.77
C GLN A 616 -16.66 -26.34 65.17
N LYS A 617 -15.71 -26.82 65.98
CA LYS A 617 -14.33 -27.09 65.56
C LYS A 617 -14.23 -28.55 65.11
N ASN A 618 -14.15 -28.77 63.80
CA ASN A 618 -14.24 -30.09 63.17
C ASN A 618 -12.89 -30.81 62.98
N CYS A 619 -11.77 -30.24 63.45
CA CYS A 619 -10.46 -30.88 63.34
C CYS A 619 -9.49 -30.49 64.49
N HIS A 620 -8.56 -31.40 64.80
CA HIS A 620 -7.43 -31.13 65.70
C HIS A 620 -6.14 -30.98 64.89
N ARG A 621 -5.43 -29.87 65.04
CA ARG A 621 -4.13 -29.67 64.36
C ARG A 621 -3.17 -28.88 65.24
N ALA A 622 -1.99 -29.46 65.51
CA ALA A 622 -0.99 -28.92 66.44
C ALA A 622 -1.52 -28.73 67.88
N GLY A 623 -2.32 -29.68 68.37
CA GLY A 623 -2.82 -29.69 69.76
C GLY A 623 -3.91 -28.67 70.08
N ARG A 624 -4.48 -27.98 69.08
CA ARG A 624 -5.61 -27.06 69.25
C ARG A 624 -6.77 -27.43 68.35
N ASP A 625 -7.97 -27.27 68.87
CA ASP A 625 -9.21 -27.40 68.12
C ASP A 625 -9.31 -26.25 67.11
N SER A 626 -9.56 -26.57 65.84
CA SER A 626 -9.64 -25.61 64.73
C SER A 626 -10.82 -25.95 63.80
N ALA A 627 -11.25 -24.97 63.02
CA ALA A 627 -12.16 -25.18 61.90
C ALA A 627 -11.35 -25.44 60.63
N CYS A 628 -11.45 -26.65 60.08
CA CYS A 628 -10.86 -27.06 58.82
C CYS A 628 -11.90 -27.05 57.70
N LEU A 629 -11.43 -26.72 56.49
CA LEU A 629 -12.18 -26.85 55.26
C LEU A 629 -11.27 -27.45 54.19
N ASN A 630 -11.85 -28.23 53.29
CA ASN A 630 -11.17 -28.72 52.10
C ASN A 630 -11.54 -27.81 50.92
N ALA A 631 -10.54 -27.26 50.24
CA ALA A 631 -10.71 -26.48 49.03
C ALA A 631 -10.31 -27.33 47.82
N THR A 632 -11.23 -27.51 46.87
CA THR A 632 -10.94 -28.19 45.61
C THR A 632 -10.89 -27.16 44.51
N VAL A 633 -9.76 -27.07 43.82
CA VAL A 633 -9.56 -26.22 42.65
C VAL A 633 -9.53 -27.12 41.42
N CYS A 634 -10.38 -26.85 40.44
CA CYS A 634 -10.32 -27.51 39.14
C CYS A 634 -10.04 -26.47 38.06
N PHE A 635 -9.06 -26.78 37.21
CA PHE A 635 -8.76 -26.02 36.02
C PHE A 635 -9.31 -26.79 34.81
N LEU A 636 -9.94 -26.08 33.89
CA LEU A 636 -10.38 -26.61 32.60
C LEU A 636 -9.77 -25.71 31.53
N ALA A 637 -8.75 -26.21 30.83
CA ALA A 637 -8.18 -25.53 29.68
C ALA A 637 -8.93 -25.96 28.42
N LEU A 638 -9.40 -24.98 27.64
CA LEU A 638 -10.06 -25.17 26.36
C LEU A 638 -9.21 -24.46 25.30
N SER A 639 -8.97 -25.11 24.17
CA SER A 639 -8.36 -24.45 23.01
C SER A 639 -9.42 -23.61 22.31
N ARG A 640 -9.07 -22.37 21.96
CA ARG A 640 -9.83 -21.54 21.05
C ARG A 640 -9.40 -21.78 19.60
N SER A 641 -8.11 -22.05 19.40
CA SER A 641 -7.55 -22.36 18.08
C SER A 641 -7.99 -23.74 17.56
N PRO A 642 -8.13 -23.90 16.22
CA PRO A 642 -8.28 -25.18 15.54
C PRO A 642 -7.15 -26.15 15.90
N GLY A 643 -7.42 -27.46 15.81
CA GLY A 643 -6.44 -28.52 16.09
C GLY A 643 -6.68 -29.36 17.36
N SER A 644 -6.10 -30.57 17.38
CA SER A 644 -6.38 -31.64 18.36
C SER A 644 -5.66 -31.47 19.71
N TYR A 645 -5.81 -30.34 20.39
CA TYR A 645 -5.20 -30.09 21.71
C TYR A 645 -6.19 -29.67 22.81
N GLY A 646 -7.44 -30.13 22.72
CA GLY A 646 -8.41 -30.09 23.83
C GLY A 646 -8.05 -31.04 24.97
N THR A 647 -6.88 -30.88 25.60
CA THR A 647 -6.43 -31.72 26.71
C THR A 647 -7.01 -31.28 28.06
N TYR A 648 -7.74 -32.18 28.71
CA TYR A 648 -8.26 -32.01 30.06
C TYR A 648 -7.12 -32.08 31.09
N PHE A 649 -6.67 -30.94 31.62
CA PHE A 649 -5.65 -30.92 32.68
C PHE A 649 -6.27 -30.99 34.08
N GLY A 650 -6.23 -32.18 34.67
CA GLY A 650 -5.98 -32.46 36.11
C GLY A 650 -6.73 -31.67 37.20
N LYS A 651 -7.41 -32.42 38.08
CA LYS A 651 -7.96 -31.93 39.37
C LYS A 651 -6.84 -31.70 40.40
N VAL A 652 -6.76 -30.50 40.98
CA VAL A 652 -5.80 -30.18 42.06
C VAL A 652 -6.57 -29.94 43.37
N SER A 653 -6.53 -30.89 44.30
CA SER A 653 -7.10 -30.72 45.64
C SER A 653 -6.07 -30.11 46.60
N CYS A 654 -6.42 -29.00 47.26
CA CYS A 654 -5.52 -28.28 48.17
C CYS A 654 -6.12 -28.22 49.59
N ASN A 655 -5.46 -28.85 50.57
CA ASN A 655 -5.91 -28.87 51.97
C ASN A 655 -5.30 -27.68 52.73
N GLN A 656 -6.08 -26.62 52.99
CA GLN A 656 -5.59 -25.40 53.65
C GLN A 656 -6.11 -25.24 55.09
N LYS A 657 -5.31 -24.59 55.95
CA LYS A 657 -5.58 -24.37 57.39
C LYS A 657 -6.16 -22.97 57.62
N CYS A 658 -7.33 -22.86 58.25
CA CYS A 658 -7.82 -21.59 58.78
C CYS A 658 -7.52 -21.53 60.29
N SER A 659 -6.66 -20.61 60.73
CA SER A 659 -6.38 -20.40 62.15
C SER A 659 -6.92 -19.06 62.64
N SER A 660 -7.62 -19.10 63.78
CA SER A 660 -7.95 -17.97 64.69
C SER A 660 -8.20 -16.63 63.99
N LEU A 661 -9.40 -16.46 63.45
CA LEU A 661 -9.88 -15.18 62.96
C LEU A 661 -10.59 -14.45 64.11
N SER A 662 -10.20 -13.20 64.38
CA SER A 662 -10.86 -12.32 65.35
C SER A 662 -12.11 -11.62 64.79
N ASP A 663 -12.37 -11.79 63.49
CA ASP A 663 -13.48 -11.21 62.74
C ASP A 663 -14.30 -12.35 62.12
N TYR A 664 -15.53 -12.53 62.61
CA TYR A 664 -16.45 -13.61 62.23
C TYR A 664 -17.61 -13.11 61.36
N ILE A 665 -17.60 -11.83 60.97
CA ILE A 665 -18.70 -11.19 60.23
C ILE A 665 -18.35 -11.10 58.75
N ARG A 666 -17.08 -10.88 58.40
CA ARG A 666 -16.64 -10.77 57.01
C ARG A 666 -16.26 -12.14 56.46
N PRO A 667 -16.76 -12.55 55.28
CA PRO A 667 -16.42 -13.84 54.70
C PRO A 667 -14.92 -13.93 54.36
N ILE A 668 -14.34 -15.13 54.44
CA ILE A 668 -12.94 -15.35 54.05
C ILE A 668 -12.83 -15.34 52.53
N SER A 669 -12.09 -14.40 51.96
CA SER A 669 -11.84 -14.34 50.52
C SER A 669 -10.62 -15.17 50.13
N PHE A 670 -10.82 -16.20 49.31
CA PHE A 670 -9.77 -16.95 48.63
C PHE A 670 -9.49 -16.30 47.28
N THR A 671 -8.23 -15.91 47.05
CA THR A 671 -7.77 -15.40 45.76
C THR A 671 -6.79 -16.40 45.18
N LEU A 672 -7.17 -16.99 44.04
CA LEU A 672 -6.30 -17.82 43.23
C LEU A 672 -5.74 -16.96 42.09
N ARG A 673 -4.41 -16.99 41.91
CA ARG A 673 -3.74 -16.41 40.74
C ARG A 673 -3.01 -17.53 40.03
N PHE A 674 -3.14 -17.60 38.72
CA PHE A 674 -2.47 -18.60 37.89
C PHE A 674 -1.81 -17.94 36.67
N LYS A 675 -0.82 -18.63 36.12
CA LYS A 675 -0.11 -18.26 34.89
C LYS A 675 0.31 -19.52 34.15
N ILE A 676 0.44 -19.43 32.83
CA ILE A 676 1.03 -20.50 32.02
C ILE A 676 2.56 -20.48 32.25
N ASN A 677 3.17 -21.66 32.36
CA ASN A 677 4.59 -21.80 32.73
C ASN A 677 5.52 -21.70 31.51
N ASP A 678 5.17 -22.35 30.40
CA ASP A 678 5.89 -22.22 29.12
C ASP A 678 5.24 -21.12 28.29
N THR A 679 5.87 -19.95 28.30
CA THR A 679 5.45 -18.79 27.50
C THR A 679 6.25 -18.65 26.21
N GLU A 680 7.22 -19.53 25.94
CA GLU A 680 8.09 -19.41 24.76
C GLU A 680 7.62 -20.30 23.62
N SER A 681 7.31 -21.57 23.86
CA SER A 681 6.81 -22.52 22.84
C SER A 681 5.36 -22.95 23.03
N GLY A 682 4.82 -22.74 24.23
CA GLY A 682 3.47 -23.17 24.59
C GLY A 682 2.35 -22.29 24.00
N PRO A 683 1.09 -22.60 24.32
CA PRO A 683 -0.04 -21.76 23.96
C PRO A 683 0.00 -20.43 24.72
N VAL A 684 -0.66 -19.41 24.15
CA VAL A 684 -0.91 -18.13 24.81
C VAL A 684 -2.29 -18.11 25.45
N LEU A 685 -2.44 -17.39 26.56
CA LEU A 685 -3.75 -17.20 27.18
C LEU A 685 -4.57 -16.23 26.32
N ASP A 686 -5.84 -16.53 26.12
CA ASP A 686 -6.79 -15.65 25.44
C ASP A 686 -6.81 -14.25 26.07
N GLU A 687 -6.84 -13.23 25.21
CA GLU A 687 -6.75 -11.84 25.63
C GLU A 687 -7.99 -11.45 26.46
N GLY A 688 -7.78 -10.76 27.57
CA GLY A 688 -8.87 -10.42 28.49
C GLY A 688 -9.39 -11.60 29.33
N TRP A 689 -8.89 -12.82 29.17
CA TRP A 689 -9.29 -13.96 30.00
C TRP A 689 -8.74 -13.83 31.43
N PRO A 690 -9.56 -14.06 32.47
CA PRO A 690 -9.16 -13.75 33.85
C PRO A 690 -8.08 -14.70 34.38
N THR A 691 -6.91 -14.17 34.74
CA THR A 691 -5.81 -14.90 35.43
C THR A 691 -5.95 -14.95 36.95
N THR A 692 -6.97 -14.27 37.48
CA THR A 692 -7.25 -14.18 38.91
C THR A 692 -8.69 -14.57 39.19
N PHE A 693 -8.89 -15.60 40.01
CA PHE A 693 -10.20 -16.04 40.47
C PHE A 693 -10.37 -15.74 41.96
N LYS A 694 -11.50 -15.15 42.35
CA LYS A 694 -11.82 -14.82 43.75
C LYS A 694 -13.11 -15.50 44.17
N LYS A 695 -13.08 -16.20 45.29
CA LYS A 695 -14.29 -16.78 45.91
C LYS A 695 -14.26 -16.58 47.42
N SER A 696 -15.39 -16.20 47.97
CA SER A 696 -15.54 -16.01 49.42
C SER A 696 -16.21 -17.22 50.06
N ILE A 697 -15.78 -17.56 51.27
CA ILE A 697 -16.45 -18.54 52.14
C ILE A 697 -17.17 -17.77 53.25
N PRO A 698 -18.50 -17.89 53.35
CA PRO A 698 -19.26 -17.23 54.39
C PRO A 698 -19.09 -17.92 55.75
N PHE A 699 -19.22 -17.12 56.79
CA PHE A 699 -19.50 -17.59 58.14
C PHE A 699 -21.00 -17.59 58.36
N PHE A 700 -21.48 -18.50 59.20
CA PHE A 700 -22.82 -18.42 59.75
C PHE A 700 -22.75 -18.51 61.27
N LYS A 701 -23.72 -17.86 61.91
CA LYS A 701 -23.83 -17.73 63.36
C LYS A 701 -25.32 -17.60 63.72
N ASP A 702 -25.74 -18.19 64.83
CA ASP A 702 -27.06 -17.99 65.42
C ASP A 702 -28.23 -18.51 64.53
N CYS A 703 -28.10 -19.73 63.98
CA CYS A 703 -29.08 -20.40 63.10
C CYS A 703 -29.98 -21.42 63.85
N GLY A 704 -30.37 -21.16 65.09
CA GLY A 704 -31.18 -22.10 65.87
C GLY A 704 -30.46 -23.38 66.34
N GLU A 705 -31.23 -24.38 66.78
CA GLU A 705 -30.73 -25.66 67.33
C GLU A 705 -30.34 -26.70 66.26
N ASP A 706 -30.79 -26.53 65.03
CA ASP A 706 -30.51 -27.42 63.89
C ASP A 706 -29.31 -26.98 63.05
N ASP A 707 -28.65 -25.87 63.43
CA ASP A 707 -27.49 -25.27 62.76
C ASP A 707 -27.76 -24.91 61.27
N VAL A 708 -29.02 -24.79 60.84
CA VAL A 708 -29.42 -24.49 59.45
C VAL A 708 -30.17 -23.17 59.40
N CYS A 709 -29.51 -22.11 58.91
CA CYS A 709 -30.16 -20.79 58.78
C CYS A 709 -31.26 -20.79 57.71
N VAL A 710 -32.52 -20.60 58.12
CA VAL A 710 -33.67 -20.43 57.23
C VAL A 710 -34.06 -18.95 57.13
N THR A 711 -33.84 -18.37 55.96
CA THR A 711 -34.13 -16.95 55.67
C THR A 711 -35.38 -16.80 54.81
N ASP A 712 -36.18 -15.76 55.02
CA ASP A 712 -37.31 -15.39 54.16
C ASP A 712 -37.11 -13.96 53.64
N LEU A 713 -36.43 -13.84 52.51
CA LEU A 713 -36.13 -12.57 51.85
C LEU A 713 -37.29 -12.17 50.93
N VAL A 714 -38.03 -11.16 51.34
CA VAL A 714 -39.14 -10.59 50.58
C VAL A 714 -38.70 -9.29 49.91
N LEU A 715 -38.74 -9.28 48.59
CA LEU A 715 -38.38 -8.16 47.73
C LEU A 715 -39.64 -7.50 47.16
N GLN A 716 -39.79 -6.20 47.39
CA GLN A 716 -40.81 -5.37 46.75
C GLN A 716 -40.11 -4.27 45.96
N ALA A 717 -40.48 -4.09 44.69
CA ALA A 717 -39.89 -3.07 43.83
C ALA A 717 -40.99 -2.24 43.17
N HIS A 718 -40.78 -0.93 43.12
CA HIS A 718 -41.67 0.04 42.49
C HIS A 718 -40.86 0.94 41.56
N MET A 719 -41.37 1.16 40.35
CA MET A 719 -40.74 2.02 39.36
C MET A 719 -41.49 3.34 39.25
N ASP A 720 -40.78 4.43 38.99
CA ASP A 720 -41.37 5.77 38.79
C ASP A 720 -41.99 5.98 37.39
N ILE A 721 -42.25 4.89 36.66
CA ILE A 721 -42.87 4.84 35.34
C ILE A 721 -43.97 3.77 35.31
N SER A 722 -44.96 3.98 34.44
CA SER A 722 -46.05 3.03 34.21
C SER A 722 -45.84 2.34 32.87
N GLY A 723 -45.30 1.13 32.88
CA GLY A 723 -45.11 0.28 31.70
C GLY A 723 -45.15 -1.20 32.06
N THR A 724 -45.55 -2.04 31.12
CA THR A 724 -45.57 -3.51 31.30
C THR A 724 -44.70 -4.17 30.24
N ARG A 725 -44.47 -5.48 30.37
CA ARG A 725 -43.77 -6.26 29.31
C ARG A 725 -44.47 -6.18 27.95
N GLN A 726 -45.80 -6.00 27.93
CA GLN A 726 -46.61 -5.95 26.72
C GLN A 726 -46.73 -4.53 26.15
N GLN A 727 -46.55 -3.51 27.00
CA GLN A 727 -46.52 -2.10 26.61
C GLN A 727 -45.35 -1.40 27.32
N PRO A 728 -44.14 -1.49 26.76
CA PRO A 728 -42.95 -0.92 27.37
C PRO A 728 -42.98 0.61 27.31
N TYR A 729 -42.53 1.26 28.38
CA TYR A 729 -42.38 2.72 28.40
C TYR A 729 -41.09 3.11 27.69
N VAL A 730 -41.20 3.90 26.61
CA VAL A 730 -40.05 4.38 25.84
C VAL A 730 -39.54 5.70 26.42
N ILE A 731 -38.33 5.69 26.98
CA ILE A 731 -37.69 6.88 27.56
C ILE A 731 -37.24 7.82 26.44
N ARG A 732 -37.72 9.06 26.43
CA ARG A 732 -37.36 10.12 25.47
C ARG A 732 -36.99 11.42 26.19
N SER A 733 -36.24 12.29 25.52
CA SER A 733 -35.94 13.66 26.01
C SER A 733 -37.25 14.40 26.33
N PRO A 734 -37.39 15.07 27.50
CA PRO A 734 -36.33 15.54 28.40
C PRO A 734 -35.99 14.61 29.59
N ARG A 735 -36.70 13.49 29.80
CA ARG A 735 -36.48 12.61 30.96
C ARG A 735 -35.31 11.66 30.69
N ARG A 736 -34.14 11.96 31.28
CA ARG A 736 -32.89 11.17 31.12
C ARG A 736 -32.61 10.18 32.25
N ARG A 737 -33.49 10.09 33.25
CA ARG A 737 -33.30 9.24 34.44
C ARG A 737 -34.57 8.48 34.79
N LEU A 738 -34.37 7.29 35.31
CA LEU A 738 -35.38 6.35 35.79
C LEU A 738 -35.01 5.96 37.23
N ALA A 739 -35.99 5.93 38.13
CA ALA A 739 -35.78 5.51 39.51
C ALA A 739 -36.56 4.22 39.82
N VAL A 740 -35.87 3.28 40.47
CA VAL A 740 -36.48 2.06 41.00
C VAL A 740 -36.31 2.09 42.51
N GLU A 741 -37.42 2.14 43.23
CA GLU A 741 -37.45 2.01 44.67
C GLU A 741 -37.58 0.54 45.02
N VAL A 742 -36.67 0.03 45.85
CA VAL A 742 -36.60 -1.37 46.23
C VAL A 742 -36.62 -1.49 47.74
N GLN A 743 -37.59 -2.23 48.27
CA GLN A 743 -37.69 -2.60 49.67
C GLN A 743 -37.39 -4.08 49.83
N LEU A 744 -36.36 -4.39 50.62
CA LEU A 744 -35.96 -5.75 50.95
C LEU A 744 -36.18 -5.98 52.45
N GLN A 745 -36.97 -7.00 52.78
CA GLN A 745 -37.26 -7.40 54.15
C GLN A 745 -36.85 -8.86 54.37
N ASN A 746 -36.15 -9.16 55.46
CA ASN A 746 -35.93 -10.52 55.92
C ASN A 746 -36.91 -10.84 57.06
N ARG A 747 -37.73 -11.88 56.92
CA ARG A 747 -38.82 -12.20 57.87
C ARG A 747 -38.52 -13.32 58.86
N LEU A 748 -37.45 -14.09 58.63
CA LEU A 748 -37.05 -15.22 59.47
C LEU A 748 -35.65 -14.98 60.08
N GLU A 749 -34.77 -15.97 60.05
CA GLU A 749 -33.44 -15.90 60.67
C GLU A 749 -32.48 -15.02 59.89
N ASN A 750 -31.34 -14.66 60.49
CA ASN A 750 -30.36 -13.75 59.89
C ASN A 750 -29.89 -14.22 58.51
N ALA A 751 -30.03 -13.35 57.52
CA ALA A 751 -29.48 -13.56 56.18
C ALA A 751 -28.07 -12.98 56.09
N TYR A 752 -27.08 -13.84 55.84
CA TYR A 752 -25.69 -13.44 55.64
C TYR A 752 -25.40 -13.29 54.14
N ASN A 753 -24.58 -12.30 53.77
CA ASN A 753 -24.19 -12.00 52.39
C ASN A 753 -25.38 -11.74 51.43
N THR A 754 -26.42 -11.06 51.91
CA THR A 754 -27.58 -10.69 51.10
C THR A 754 -27.19 -9.79 49.93
N SER A 755 -27.50 -10.21 48.71
CA SER A 755 -27.23 -9.47 47.46
C SER A 755 -28.51 -9.16 46.69
N LEU A 756 -28.62 -7.95 46.16
CA LEU A 756 -29.69 -7.55 45.23
C LEU A 756 -29.14 -7.50 43.80
N THR A 757 -29.74 -8.23 42.88
CA THR A 757 -29.35 -8.23 41.45
C THR A 757 -30.46 -7.58 40.62
N LEU A 758 -30.12 -6.54 39.85
CA LEU A 758 -31.05 -5.85 38.96
C LEU A 758 -30.65 -6.11 37.50
N HIS A 759 -31.57 -6.64 36.69
CA HIS A 759 -31.37 -6.84 35.26
C HIS A 759 -32.05 -5.73 34.46
N TYR A 760 -31.32 -5.08 33.55
CA TYR A 760 -31.82 -4.00 32.70
C TYR A 760 -31.29 -4.13 31.26
N SER A 761 -31.91 -3.43 30.30
CA SER A 761 -31.52 -3.47 28.89
C SER A 761 -30.19 -2.75 28.63
N LYS A 762 -29.49 -3.10 27.53
CA LYS A 762 -28.19 -2.53 27.15
C LYS A 762 -28.19 -0.98 27.04
N ASN A 763 -29.35 -0.37 26.83
CA ASN A 763 -29.52 1.08 26.66
C ASN A 763 -29.64 1.86 28.00
N LEU A 764 -29.68 1.16 29.14
CA LEU A 764 -29.73 1.76 30.47
C LEU A 764 -28.37 1.58 31.17
N HIS A 765 -27.90 2.64 31.83
CA HIS A 765 -26.71 2.59 32.66
C HIS A 765 -27.08 2.86 34.11
N PHE A 766 -26.60 2.01 35.02
CA PHE A 766 -26.74 2.24 36.45
C PHE A 766 -26.02 3.53 36.83
N SER A 767 -26.74 4.50 37.42
CA SER A 767 -26.18 5.81 37.75
C SER A 767 -25.76 5.94 39.21
N SER A 768 -26.65 5.60 40.14
CA SER A 768 -26.39 5.70 41.58
C SER A 768 -27.37 4.88 42.40
N LEU A 769 -26.97 4.56 43.64
CA LEU A 769 -27.81 3.94 44.67
C LEU A 769 -27.91 4.88 45.87
N SER A 770 -29.12 5.08 46.37
CA SER A 770 -29.37 5.79 47.64
C SER A 770 -30.09 4.85 48.59
N ILE A 771 -29.49 4.61 49.76
CA ILE A 771 -30.07 3.76 50.80
C ILE A 771 -30.93 4.63 51.70
N ARG A 772 -32.24 4.42 51.68
CA ARG A 772 -33.18 5.03 52.64
C ARG A 772 -33.27 4.11 53.86
N VAL A 773 -32.58 4.47 54.95
CA VAL A 773 -32.79 3.81 56.24
C VAL A 773 -34.09 4.35 56.83
N PRO A 774 -35.11 3.52 57.13
CA PRO A 774 -36.25 3.99 57.88
C PRO A 774 -35.75 4.49 59.24
N THR A 775 -36.03 5.74 59.59
CA THR A 775 -35.85 6.22 60.96
C THR A 775 -36.75 5.38 61.86
N GLN A 776 -36.20 4.34 62.50
CA GLN A 776 -36.86 3.67 63.61
C GLN A 776 -36.98 4.69 64.74
N SER A 777 -38.22 5.09 65.02
CA SER A 777 -38.59 5.61 66.33
C SER A 777 -38.21 4.55 67.36
N LEU A 778 -37.21 4.86 68.19
CA LEU A 778 -36.97 4.18 69.46
C LEU A 778 -38.26 4.21 70.28
N LEU A 779 -38.90 3.06 70.45
CA LEU A 779 -39.75 2.73 71.59
C LEU A 779 -39.57 1.26 71.92
#